data_AF-A0A166Z222-F1
#
_entry.id   AF-A0A166Z222-F1
#
_cell.length_a   1.000
_cell.length_b   1.000
_cell.length_c   1.000
_cell.angle_alpha   90.00
_cell.angle_beta   90.00
_cell.angle_gamma   90.00
#
_symmetry.space_group_name_H-M   'P 1'
#
loop_
_entity.id
_entity.type
_entity.pdbx_description
1 polymer ?
#
loop_
_entity_poly.entity_id
_entity_poly.type
_entity_poly.pdbx_seq_one_letter_code
_entity_poly.pdbx_strand_id
1 'polypeptide(L)'
;MSPRRSIRIGNCSGAINDGIDQIYRLAKYGHVDAITADYLAEFNLAWKAIELETQPDLGYEPNFLDQLAWHNGDAARLVAEKRIKIVHNGGALNPRGLAERTDAHFKNLGIHDVKVAWVSGDNVTEAVKRGAFGRVSHLDQPSFEFDPRCQGSDVLAANAYTGMAGIVHALERGADIVVSGRCTDASPVMGLAAWWHGWKVTEHDALAGSLMAGHLIECGPYVTGGNYCGQREVPVLHHAGFPIAEIGAAGDVLITKPEGSNGLVTIDTCKAQLLYEIQGAYYLNPDVIADIEGTIFTQLGKDCVRLSGVKGLPPPPTAKLAICLLGGYQAEISAYAAGLDTDFKFEVLRSQVQSQINQSDFTTFSIEKYGSSTTDPRSQKECTTQFRIFAQSRKKESFEQFKRAIFYNGLQGYCGLHLGMDWRTMVPRPYVRYFPALIPQSRIPLVVSLIDGEQDLVVEPRQQGESGASPRQPDYDPLFSVFDLRTSRTVKRPLGDLVFARSGDKGGNANVGFWVRHASAWPWLQAFLTKQRLIQLLGDDWHDQYMVERCRYDNVDFRKATGYEHPSIKCSYNRRDVLLFANAIGCQKNELHFLYELHPDFAAFPTFPVNLAFKQTDQDVFDFIARTVTGHVPGCPPFDAQRSVDGERGIEILRPIPVSSKGLDLEVRNKVIGVYDKGGAMILEAEQLLVDRKTNTAYTKMTSTAFGIGQGGYDGPRGPSKPAMKPPYRRPDAVHIIKTTPETALLYRLCGDYNPLHADEAFGQRAGFKGSILQGLATWNMAAHGLLQKLGNSDPYRFKAYGARFKNVVYPGDTLETRMWVVGTEEGVDDVVFETVVKEDGRVVLSNGHAKILKEKAKLSRL
;
A
#
# COMPACT_ATOMS: atom_id res chain seq x y z
N MET A 1 -54.02 46.54 -7.65
CA MET A 1 -54.39 45.92 -6.35
C MET A 1 -53.13 45.90 -5.48
N SER A 2 -53.24 45.82 -4.16
CA SER A 2 -52.08 45.53 -3.31
C SER A 2 -51.50 44.17 -3.69
N PRO A 3 -50.16 43.96 -3.64
CA PRO A 3 -49.60 42.62 -3.80
C PRO A 3 -50.13 41.71 -2.68
N ARG A 4 -50.32 40.42 -2.99
CA ARG A 4 -50.63 39.42 -1.96
C ARG A 4 -49.42 39.27 -1.02
N ARG A 5 -49.68 38.96 0.24
CA ARG A 5 -48.60 38.60 1.18
C ARG A 5 -47.86 37.36 0.69
N SER A 6 -46.63 37.17 1.17
CA SER A 6 -45.88 35.94 0.92
C SER A 6 -46.67 34.70 1.33
N ILE A 7 -46.56 33.63 0.53
CA ILE A 7 -47.04 32.29 0.89
C ILE A 7 -45.99 31.59 1.74
N ARG A 8 -46.41 30.91 2.81
CA ARG A 8 -45.56 30.11 3.69
C ARG A 8 -45.73 28.63 3.34
N ILE A 9 -44.73 28.03 2.69
CA ILE A 9 -44.75 26.64 2.22
C ILE A 9 -43.75 25.82 3.04
N GLY A 10 -44.20 24.82 3.78
CA GLY A 10 -43.32 23.86 4.46
C GLY A 10 -43.11 22.59 3.62
N ASN A 11 -41.96 21.94 3.71
CA ASN A 11 -41.79 20.58 3.17
C ASN A 11 -41.90 19.54 4.30
N CYS A 12 -42.49 18.36 4.07
CA CYS A 12 -42.60 17.27 5.06
C CYS A 12 -41.93 15.94 4.68
N SER A 13 -41.24 15.89 3.54
CA SER A 13 -40.52 14.71 3.03
C SER A 13 -39.63 15.11 1.87
N GLY A 14 -38.39 14.62 1.87
CA GLY A 14 -37.50 14.54 0.71
C GLY A 14 -37.14 13.10 0.30
N ALA A 15 -37.67 12.08 1.00
CA ALA A 15 -37.41 10.67 0.70
C ALA A 15 -38.51 9.74 1.27
N ILE A 16 -38.63 8.52 0.72
CA ILE A 16 -39.47 7.50 1.34
C ILE A 16 -39.04 7.19 2.79
N ASN A 17 -40.02 7.10 3.69
CA ASN A 17 -39.85 6.91 5.13
C ASN A 17 -39.26 8.13 5.89
N ASP A 18 -39.22 9.32 5.28
CA ASP A 18 -39.05 10.56 6.05
C ASP A 18 -40.17 10.74 7.09
N GLY A 19 -39.85 11.49 8.15
CA GLY A 19 -40.56 11.49 9.43
C GLY A 19 -42.08 11.43 9.33
N ILE A 20 -42.67 10.34 9.83
CA ILE A 20 -44.12 10.12 9.86
C ILE A 20 -44.90 11.23 10.60
N ASP A 21 -44.23 12.00 11.47
CA ASP A 21 -44.79 13.09 12.26
C ASP A 21 -44.79 14.48 11.58
N GLN A 22 -44.22 14.63 10.37
CA GLN A 22 -43.91 15.97 9.84
C GLN A 22 -45.12 16.76 9.31
N ILE A 23 -46.12 16.13 8.66
CA ILE A 23 -47.36 16.84 8.27
C ILE A 23 -48.03 17.44 9.51
N TYR A 24 -48.18 16.65 10.58
CA TYR A 24 -48.72 17.10 11.87
C TYR A 24 -47.91 18.28 12.44
N ARG A 25 -46.58 18.22 12.40
CA ARG A 25 -45.71 19.27 12.97
C ARG A 25 -45.78 20.58 12.22
N LEU A 26 -45.82 20.56 10.89
CA LEU A 26 -45.98 21.78 10.09
C LEU A 26 -47.39 22.35 10.23
N ALA A 27 -48.42 21.51 10.14
CA ALA A 27 -49.80 21.94 10.32
C ALA A 27 -50.06 22.50 11.72
N LYS A 28 -49.43 21.94 12.76
CA LYS A 28 -49.59 22.41 14.15
C LYS A 28 -48.75 23.65 14.48
N TYR A 29 -47.45 23.63 14.17
CA TYR A 29 -46.45 24.58 14.68
C TYR A 29 -45.73 25.42 13.60
N GLY A 30 -45.86 25.09 12.31
CA GLY A 30 -45.15 25.79 11.23
C GLY A 30 -45.79 27.13 10.81
N HIS A 31 -47.09 27.31 11.10
CA HIS A 31 -47.88 28.43 10.59
C HIS A 31 -47.76 28.56 9.06
N VAL A 32 -47.95 27.45 8.36
CA VAL A 32 -47.85 27.35 6.90
C VAL A 32 -49.22 27.51 6.23
N ASP A 33 -49.22 28.04 5.01
CA ASP A 33 -50.38 28.04 4.09
C ASP A 33 -50.47 26.73 3.30
N ALA A 34 -49.32 26.10 3.05
CA ALA A 34 -49.21 24.87 2.29
C ALA A 34 -48.08 23.96 2.80
N ILE A 35 -48.21 22.67 2.52
CA ILE A 35 -47.19 21.64 2.74
C ILE A 35 -46.85 21.00 1.39
N THR A 36 -45.57 20.72 1.17
CA THR A 36 -45.08 19.93 0.03
C THR A 36 -44.35 18.67 0.49
N ALA A 37 -44.24 17.71 -0.41
CA ALA A 37 -43.47 16.50 -0.17
C ALA A 37 -42.90 15.94 -1.48
N ASP A 38 -41.65 15.52 -1.43
CA ASP A 38 -41.03 14.62 -2.40
C ASP A 38 -40.90 13.22 -1.77
N TYR A 39 -41.21 12.20 -2.56
CA TYR A 39 -41.02 10.79 -2.22
C TYR A 39 -40.32 10.00 -3.34
N LEU A 40 -39.91 10.62 -4.45
CA LEU A 40 -39.53 9.94 -5.68
C LEU A 40 -38.10 10.23 -6.14
N ALA A 41 -37.18 9.32 -5.85
CA ALA A 41 -35.97 9.18 -6.65
C ALA A 41 -36.23 8.29 -7.89
N GLU A 42 -35.31 8.29 -8.84
CA GLU A 42 -35.35 7.45 -10.06
C GLU A 42 -35.55 5.95 -9.75
N PHE A 43 -35.02 5.47 -8.62
CA PHE A 43 -35.17 4.08 -8.22
C PHE A 43 -36.59 3.75 -7.71
N ASN A 44 -37.33 4.71 -7.15
CA ASN A 44 -38.70 4.47 -6.69
C ASN A 44 -39.59 4.04 -7.85
N LEU A 45 -39.60 4.82 -8.93
CA LEU A 45 -40.36 4.52 -10.15
C LEU A 45 -39.99 3.14 -10.74
N ALA A 46 -38.70 2.80 -10.71
CA ALA A 46 -38.20 1.49 -11.15
C ALA A 46 -38.73 0.32 -10.30
N TRP A 47 -38.72 0.46 -8.96
CA TRP A 47 -39.28 -0.55 -8.06
C TRP A 47 -40.81 -0.63 -8.14
N LYS A 48 -41.49 0.51 -8.28
CA LYS A 48 -42.96 0.58 -8.45
C LYS A 48 -43.43 -0.05 -9.76
N ALA A 49 -42.61 -0.02 -10.82
CA ALA A 49 -42.92 -0.75 -12.04
C ALA A 49 -42.92 -2.28 -11.80
N ILE A 50 -41.90 -2.79 -11.11
CA ILE A 50 -41.77 -4.22 -10.77
C ILE A 50 -42.84 -4.65 -9.75
N GLU A 51 -43.22 -3.75 -8.83
CA GLU A 51 -44.33 -3.97 -7.89
C GLU A 51 -45.65 -4.17 -8.66
N LEU A 52 -45.97 -3.29 -9.62
CA LEU A 52 -47.18 -3.36 -10.44
C LEU A 52 -47.29 -4.60 -11.32
N GLU A 53 -46.17 -5.21 -11.76
CA GLU A 53 -46.19 -6.51 -12.46
C GLU A 53 -46.81 -7.64 -11.61
N THR A 54 -46.80 -7.49 -10.29
CA THR A 54 -47.30 -8.50 -9.33
C THR A 54 -48.53 -8.04 -8.53
N GLN A 55 -48.71 -6.73 -8.35
CA GLN A 55 -49.74 -6.13 -7.49
C GLN A 55 -50.30 -4.84 -8.15
N PRO A 56 -51.29 -4.95 -9.06
CA PRO A 56 -51.79 -3.82 -9.86
C PRO A 56 -52.39 -2.65 -9.07
N ASP A 57 -52.86 -2.89 -7.84
CA ASP A 57 -53.48 -1.86 -6.99
C ASP A 57 -52.48 -0.95 -6.25
N LEU A 58 -51.16 -1.19 -6.42
CA LEU A 58 -50.08 -0.42 -5.79
C LEU A 58 -49.46 0.59 -6.78
N GLY A 59 -48.14 0.69 -6.87
CA GLY A 59 -47.46 1.58 -7.82
C GLY A 59 -47.38 3.06 -7.40
N TYR A 60 -47.86 3.39 -6.20
CA TYR A 60 -47.73 4.69 -5.53
C TYR A 60 -46.94 4.55 -4.21
N GLU A 61 -46.50 5.66 -3.61
CA GLU A 61 -45.79 5.63 -2.32
C GLU A 61 -46.74 5.78 -1.12
N PRO A 62 -46.77 4.81 -0.17
CA PRO A 62 -47.75 4.80 0.93
C PRO A 62 -47.43 5.79 2.05
N ASN A 63 -46.18 6.23 2.21
CA ASN A 63 -45.73 7.06 3.35
C ASN A 63 -46.57 8.33 3.56
N PHE A 64 -47.16 8.89 2.51
CA PHE A 64 -48.07 10.03 2.62
C PHE A 64 -49.35 9.70 3.41
N LEU A 65 -49.92 8.50 3.21
CA LEU A 65 -51.10 8.04 3.94
C LEU A 65 -50.76 7.78 5.41
N ASP A 66 -49.57 7.26 5.69
CA ASP A 66 -49.05 7.07 7.05
C ASP A 66 -48.80 8.41 7.77
N GLN A 67 -48.26 9.41 7.05
CA GLN A 67 -48.11 10.79 7.55
C GLN A 67 -49.44 11.50 7.80
N LEU A 68 -50.49 11.25 6.99
CA LEU A 68 -51.85 11.73 7.24
C LEU A 68 -52.54 11.01 8.41
N ALA A 69 -52.33 9.70 8.53
CA ALA A 69 -52.84 8.86 9.61
C ALA A 69 -52.17 9.11 10.96
N TRP A 70 -51.03 9.82 10.99
CA TRP A 70 -50.25 10.07 12.20
C TRP A 70 -51.10 10.63 13.35
N HIS A 71 -50.83 10.11 14.56
CA HIS A 71 -51.58 10.41 15.77
C HIS A 71 -53.11 10.24 15.59
N ASN A 72 -53.52 9.08 15.07
CA ASN A 72 -54.91 8.69 14.82
C ASN A 72 -55.67 9.66 13.88
N GLY A 73 -54.99 10.19 12.86
CA GLY A 73 -55.54 11.11 11.86
C GLY A 73 -55.51 12.59 12.26
N ASP A 74 -54.84 12.97 13.35
CA ASP A 74 -54.76 14.40 13.76
C ASP A 74 -53.98 15.25 12.74
N ALA A 75 -53.06 14.66 11.98
CA ALA A 75 -52.39 15.36 10.87
C ALA A 75 -53.42 15.81 9.82
N ALA A 76 -54.26 14.88 9.34
CA ALA A 76 -55.36 15.17 8.42
C ALA A 76 -56.38 16.16 9.00
N ARG A 77 -56.77 16.03 10.28
CA ARG A 77 -57.69 16.98 10.94
C ARG A 77 -57.15 18.41 10.93
N LEU A 78 -55.88 18.62 11.32
CA LEU A 78 -55.25 19.95 11.35
C LEU A 78 -55.08 20.56 9.96
N VAL A 79 -54.81 19.74 8.93
CA VAL A 79 -54.75 20.17 7.53
C VAL A 79 -56.10 20.70 7.06
N ALA A 80 -57.19 19.97 7.34
CA ALA A 80 -58.55 20.37 6.98
C ALA A 80 -59.02 21.61 7.76
N GLU A 81 -58.87 21.61 9.09
CA GLU A 81 -59.26 22.71 9.99
C GLU A 81 -58.64 24.05 9.55
N LYS A 82 -57.34 24.02 9.21
CA LYS A 82 -56.58 25.21 8.81
C LYS A 82 -56.60 25.48 7.30
N ARG A 83 -57.23 24.61 6.51
CA ARG A 83 -57.27 24.64 5.02
C ARG A 83 -55.89 24.75 4.37
N ILE A 84 -54.93 23.99 4.92
CA ILE A 84 -53.56 23.93 4.42
C ILE A 84 -53.56 23.16 3.10
N LYS A 85 -53.01 23.75 2.04
CA LYS A 85 -52.87 23.08 0.74
C LYS A 85 -51.77 22.02 0.81
N ILE A 86 -51.91 20.89 0.12
CA ILE A 86 -50.85 19.89 -0.01
C ILE A 86 -50.55 19.61 -1.48
N VAL A 87 -49.27 19.62 -1.87
CA VAL A 87 -48.84 19.19 -3.21
C VAL A 87 -47.62 18.28 -3.11
N HIS A 88 -47.69 17.11 -3.74
CA HIS A 88 -46.61 16.11 -3.68
C HIS A 88 -46.55 15.24 -4.92
N ASN A 89 -45.40 14.62 -5.18
CA ASN A 89 -45.16 13.72 -6.32
C ASN A 89 -45.35 12.22 -5.98
N GLY A 90 -45.74 11.89 -4.75
CA GLY A 90 -45.80 10.51 -4.24
C GLY A 90 -46.76 9.56 -4.96
N GLY A 91 -47.52 10.04 -5.95
CA GLY A 91 -48.35 9.21 -6.81
C GLY A 91 -47.54 8.23 -7.68
N ALA A 92 -46.27 8.51 -7.95
CA ALA A 92 -45.37 7.65 -8.73
C ALA A 92 -45.99 7.19 -10.06
N LEU A 93 -46.28 5.90 -10.20
CA LEU A 93 -46.90 5.31 -11.41
C LEU A 93 -48.43 5.23 -11.32
N ASN A 94 -49.01 5.45 -10.14
CA ASN A 94 -50.44 5.38 -9.87
C ASN A 94 -50.95 6.59 -9.03
N PRO A 95 -50.83 7.83 -9.55
CA PRO A 95 -51.26 9.04 -8.83
C PRO A 95 -52.77 9.06 -8.56
N ARG A 96 -53.58 8.44 -9.43
CA ARG A 96 -55.01 8.22 -9.21
C ARG A 96 -55.27 7.36 -7.97
N GLY A 97 -54.62 6.21 -7.85
CA GLY A 97 -54.82 5.29 -6.72
C GLY A 97 -54.48 5.95 -5.38
N LEU A 98 -53.40 6.74 -5.31
CA LEU A 98 -53.08 7.50 -4.11
C LEU A 98 -54.07 8.63 -3.83
N ALA A 99 -54.59 9.32 -4.85
CA ALA A 99 -55.65 10.32 -4.69
C ALA A 99 -56.96 9.71 -4.15
N GLU A 100 -57.40 8.57 -4.70
CA GLU A 100 -58.58 7.82 -4.23
C GLU A 100 -58.40 7.32 -2.78
N ARG A 101 -57.20 6.85 -2.42
CA ARG A 101 -56.87 6.44 -1.03
C ARG A 101 -56.82 7.63 -0.07
N THR A 102 -56.35 8.79 -0.53
CA THR A 102 -56.29 10.03 0.26
C THR A 102 -57.70 10.54 0.54
N ASP A 103 -58.54 10.64 -0.49
CA ASP A 103 -59.95 11.01 -0.38
C ASP A 103 -60.70 10.08 0.59
N ALA A 104 -60.53 8.76 0.44
CA ALA A 104 -61.09 7.77 1.35
C ALA A 104 -60.58 7.93 2.79
N HIS A 105 -59.32 8.34 3.00
CA HIS A 105 -58.79 8.61 4.34
C HIS A 105 -59.52 9.78 5.03
N PHE A 106 -59.69 10.92 4.34
CA PHE A 106 -60.45 12.05 4.88
C PHE A 106 -61.93 11.69 5.13
N LYS A 107 -62.58 11.01 4.18
CA LYS A 107 -63.98 10.56 4.31
C LYS A 107 -64.16 9.57 5.48
N ASN A 108 -63.19 8.70 5.75
CA ASN A 108 -63.18 7.80 6.92
C ASN A 108 -62.99 8.54 8.26
N LEU A 109 -62.42 9.74 8.27
CA LEU A 109 -62.34 10.62 9.44
C LEU A 109 -63.57 11.52 9.62
N GLY A 110 -64.57 11.42 8.74
CA GLY A 110 -65.76 12.28 8.73
C GLY A 110 -65.52 13.67 8.10
N ILE A 111 -64.43 13.83 7.35
CA ILE A 111 -64.07 15.08 6.66
C ILE A 111 -64.47 14.94 5.19
N HIS A 112 -65.29 15.87 4.69
CA HIS A 112 -65.91 15.78 3.36
C HIS A 112 -65.73 17.03 2.49
N ASP A 113 -65.07 18.08 2.99
CA ASP A 113 -64.86 19.35 2.29
C ASP A 113 -63.44 19.52 1.70
N VAL A 114 -62.53 18.58 1.95
CA VAL A 114 -61.17 18.53 1.39
C VAL A 114 -61.21 17.93 -0.02
N LYS A 115 -60.83 18.70 -1.03
CA LYS A 115 -60.83 18.26 -2.44
C LYS A 115 -59.49 17.69 -2.87
N VAL A 116 -59.48 16.45 -3.35
CA VAL A 116 -58.28 15.80 -3.89
C VAL A 116 -58.29 15.82 -5.42
N ALA A 117 -57.15 16.20 -6.00
CA ALA A 117 -56.86 16.18 -7.43
C ALA A 117 -55.60 15.34 -7.70
N TRP A 118 -55.41 14.90 -8.94
CA TRP A 118 -54.17 14.29 -9.38
C TRP A 118 -53.68 14.85 -10.73
N VAL A 119 -52.37 14.78 -10.92
CA VAL A 119 -51.69 15.13 -12.17
C VAL A 119 -51.02 13.86 -12.71
N SER A 120 -51.25 13.55 -13.98
CA SER A 120 -50.71 12.39 -14.68
C SER A 120 -50.21 12.80 -16.07
N GLY A 121 -49.80 11.86 -16.92
CA GLY A 121 -49.22 12.15 -18.24
C GLY A 121 -47.69 12.31 -18.25
N ASP A 122 -47.08 12.33 -17.06
CA ASP A 122 -45.66 12.03 -16.87
C ASP A 122 -45.33 10.61 -17.35
N ASN A 123 -46.18 9.63 -17.01
CA ASN A 123 -46.02 8.22 -17.33
C ASN A 123 -46.30 7.98 -18.82
N VAL A 124 -45.24 8.06 -19.62
CA VAL A 124 -45.24 7.87 -21.07
C VAL A 124 -44.75 6.46 -21.47
N THR A 125 -44.69 5.50 -20.53
CA THR A 125 -44.21 4.12 -20.71
C THR A 125 -44.67 3.48 -22.02
N GLU A 126 -45.99 3.44 -22.26
CA GLU A 126 -46.55 2.81 -23.46
C GLU A 126 -46.37 3.64 -24.74
N ALA A 127 -46.13 4.95 -24.63
CA ALA A 127 -45.73 5.77 -25.78
C ALA A 127 -44.25 5.53 -26.14
N VAL A 128 -43.38 5.30 -25.15
CA VAL A 128 -41.98 4.89 -25.33
C VAL A 128 -41.90 3.48 -25.93
N LYS A 129 -42.58 2.47 -25.37
CA LYS A 129 -42.61 1.10 -25.91
C LYS A 129 -43.08 1.01 -27.36
N ARG A 130 -44.14 1.74 -27.71
CA ARG A 130 -44.68 1.82 -29.08
C ARG A 130 -43.87 2.74 -30.01
N GLY A 131 -42.81 3.37 -29.50
CA GLY A 131 -41.90 4.22 -30.27
C GLY A 131 -42.50 5.53 -30.77
N ALA A 132 -43.50 6.08 -30.08
CA ALA A 132 -44.13 7.35 -30.44
C ALA A 132 -43.12 8.50 -30.49
N PHE A 133 -42.10 8.48 -29.62
CA PHE A 133 -41.01 9.46 -29.60
C PHE A 133 -39.96 9.26 -30.70
N GLY A 134 -40.03 8.16 -31.47
CA GLY A 134 -38.96 7.73 -32.36
C GLY A 134 -37.83 7.06 -31.56
N ARG A 135 -36.59 7.34 -31.95
CA ARG A 135 -35.42 7.13 -31.07
C ARG A 135 -35.26 8.32 -30.15
N VAL A 136 -34.74 8.10 -28.95
CA VAL A 136 -34.51 9.15 -27.96
C VAL A 136 -33.07 9.09 -27.46
N SER A 137 -32.34 10.20 -27.61
CA SER A 137 -30.97 10.32 -27.10
C SER A 137 -30.92 10.40 -25.58
N HIS A 138 -29.84 9.89 -24.98
CA HIS A 138 -29.51 10.07 -23.57
C HIS A 138 -29.32 11.56 -23.26
N LEU A 139 -29.76 11.98 -22.06
CA LEU A 139 -29.72 13.34 -21.55
C LEU A 139 -28.33 13.98 -21.69
N ASP A 140 -27.33 13.30 -21.15
CA ASP A 140 -25.96 13.78 -21.01
C ASP A 140 -25.04 13.28 -22.14
N GLN A 141 -25.48 12.28 -22.93
CA GLN A 141 -24.62 11.50 -23.81
C GLN A 141 -25.27 11.28 -25.19
N PRO A 142 -25.34 12.31 -26.06
CA PRO A 142 -26.16 12.28 -27.28
C PRO A 142 -25.83 11.16 -28.30
N SER A 143 -24.65 10.54 -28.19
CA SER A 143 -24.23 9.37 -28.98
C SER A 143 -24.91 8.06 -28.60
N PHE A 144 -25.61 8.01 -27.46
CA PHE A 144 -26.39 6.85 -27.03
C PHE A 144 -27.89 7.11 -27.28
N GLU A 145 -28.47 6.34 -28.19
CA GLU A 145 -29.92 6.34 -28.46
C GLU A 145 -30.61 5.13 -27.84
N PHE A 146 -31.81 5.34 -27.30
CA PHE A 146 -32.77 4.27 -27.05
C PHE A 146 -33.57 3.98 -28.32
N ASP A 147 -33.51 2.74 -28.84
CA ASP A 147 -34.37 2.29 -29.95
C ASP A 147 -35.52 1.40 -29.42
N PRO A 148 -36.78 1.88 -29.48
CA PRO A 148 -37.94 1.14 -28.95
C PRO A 148 -38.15 -0.21 -29.64
N ARG A 149 -37.66 -0.39 -30.88
CA ARG A 149 -37.79 -1.66 -31.62
C ARG A 149 -36.82 -2.74 -31.13
N CYS A 150 -35.78 -2.35 -30.39
CA CYS A 150 -34.70 -3.23 -29.90
C CYS A 150 -34.63 -3.30 -28.37
N GLN A 151 -35.30 -2.37 -27.68
CA GLN A 151 -35.28 -2.23 -26.22
C GLN A 151 -36.69 -2.00 -25.62
N GLY A 152 -37.75 -1.91 -26.44
CA GLY A 152 -39.13 -1.73 -25.96
C GLY A 152 -39.64 -2.88 -25.08
N SER A 153 -39.16 -4.11 -25.33
CA SER A 153 -39.36 -5.27 -24.46
C SER A 153 -38.82 -5.10 -23.04
N ASP A 154 -37.83 -4.23 -22.88
CA ASP A 154 -37.12 -4.03 -21.62
C ASP A 154 -37.72 -2.87 -20.81
N VAL A 155 -38.64 -2.07 -21.35
CA VAL A 155 -39.16 -0.88 -20.64
C VAL A 155 -40.08 -1.30 -19.50
N LEU A 156 -39.63 -1.11 -18.27
CA LEU A 156 -40.44 -1.29 -17.06
C LEU A 156 -41.34 -0.07 -16.86
N ALA A 157 -40.75 1.13 -16.89
CA ALA A 157 -41.46 2.40 -16.85
C ALA A 157 -40.73 3.48 -17.69
N ALA A 158 -41.45 4.53 -18.08
CA ALA A 158 -40.86 5.74 -18.61
C ALA A 158 -41.65 6.98 -18.14
N ASN A 159 -41.04 7.84 -17.31
CA ASN A 159 -41.71 8.99 -16.69
C ASN A 159 -40.99 10.30 -17.02
N ALA A 160 -41.70 11.26 -17.61
CA ALA A 160 -41.17 12.57 -17.93
C ALA A 160 -41.17 13.48 -16.70
N TYR A 161 -40.14 14.29 -16.52
CA TYR A 161 -40.03 15.24 -15.40
C TYR A 161 -40.90 16.45 -15.74
N THR A 162 -42.14 16.41 -15.26
CA THR A 162 -43.16 17.43 -15.56
C THR A 162 -43.01 18.70 -14.73
N GLY A 163 -43.53 19.80 -15.27
CA GLY A 163 -43.50 21.13 -14.66
C GLY A 163 -44.68 21.43 -13.72
N MET A 164 -44.61 22.59 -13.09
CA MET A 164 -45.62 23.09 -12.16
C MET A 164 -46.97 23.40 -12.81
N ALA A 165 -47.06 23.62 -14.12
CA ALA A 165 -48.29 24.11 -14.74
C ALA A 165 -49.51 23.16 -14.59
N GLY A 166 -49.30 21.84 -14.50
CA GLY A 166 -50.38 20.89 -14.13
C GLY A 166 -50.88 21.06 -12.68
N ILE A 167 -49.96 21.37 -11.76
CA ILE A 167 -50.25 21.64 -10.34
C ILE A 167 -50.98 22.98 -10.20
N VAL A 168 -50.55 24.03 -10.91
CA VAL A 168 -51.22 25.34 -10.94
C VAL A 168 -52.69 25.17 -11.34
N HIS A 169 -52.95 24.48 -12.45
CA HIS A 169 -54.32 24.24 -12.90
C HIS A 169 -55.17 23.39 -11.93
N ALA A 170 -54.58 22.43 -11.20
CA ALA A 170 -55.30 21.69 -10.16
C ALA A 170 -55.75 22.63 -9.01
N LEU A 171 -54.87 23.53 -8.58
CA LEU A 171 -55.15 24.52 -7.53
C LEU A 171 -56.12 25.62 -8.01
N GLU A 172 -56.05 26.06 -9.27
CA GLU A 172 -57.02 26.98 -9.89
C GLU A 172 -58.43 26.37 -9.96
N ARG A 173 -58.53 25.07 -10.22
CA ARG A 173 -59.78 24.29 -10.14
C ARG A 173 -60.27 24.04 -8.70
N GLY A 174 -59.54 24.55 -7.70
CA GLY A 174 -59.93 24.55 -6.31
C GLY A 174 -59.58 23.28 -5.52
N ALA A 175 -58.58 22.51 -5.97
CA ALA A 175 -58.06 21.40 -5.17
C ALA A 175 -57.44 21.87 -3.85
N ASP A 176 -57.56 21.06 -2.80
CA ASP A 176 -56.87 21.22 -1.52
C ASP A 176 -55.61 20.34 -1.45
N ILE A 177 -55.68 19.14 -2.02
CA ILE A 177 -54.56 18.20 -2.14
C ILE A 177 -54.34 17.88 -3.62
N VAL A 178 -53.10 17.94 -4.10
CA VAL A 178 -52.70 17.61 -5.47
C VAL A 178 -51.65 16.51 -5.46
N VAL A 179 -52.02 15.34 -5.98
CA VAL A 179 -51.17 14.15 -6.11
C VAL A 179 -50.59 14.08 -7.52
N SER A 180 -49.33 14.44 -7.71
CA SER A 180 -48.65 14.28 -9.00
C SER A 180 -48.07 12.86 -9.15
N GLY A 181 -47.93 12.41 -10.39
CA GLY A 181 -46.85 11.48 -10.79
C GLY A 181 -45.49 12.21 -10.77
N ARG A 182 -44.52 11.82 -11.61
CA ARG A 182 -43.21 12.49 -11.63
C ARG A 182 -43.30 13.92 -12.20
N CYS A 183 -43.26 14.89 -11.30
CA CYS A 183 -42.86 16.27 -11.60
C CYS A 183 -41.42 16.51 -11.11
N THR A 184 -40.83 17.67 -11.38
CA THR A 184 -39.58 18.05 -10.68
C THR A 184 -39.85 18.38 -9.22
N ASP A 185 -38.84 18.22 -8.38
CA ASP A 185 -38.99 18.21 -6.93
C ASP A 185 -39.34 19.61 -6.36
N ALA A 186 -38.93 20.66 -7.08
CA ALA A 186 -39.36 22.04 -6.85
C ALA A 186 -40.74 22.39 -7.44
N SER A 187 -41.28 21.62 -8.41
CA SER A 187 -42.56 21.94 -9.08
C SER A 187 -43.76 22.05 -8.12
N PRO A 188 -43.90 21.24 -7.05
CA PRO A 188 -44.87 21.47 -5.99
C PRO A 188 -44.82 22.87 -5.38
N VAL A 189 -43.61 23.37 -5.08
CA VAL A 189 -43.40 24.67 -4.42
C VAL A 189 -43.60 25.81 -5.41
N MET A 190 -43.09 25.66 -6.64
CA MET A 190 -43.33 26.61 -7.73
C MET A 190 -44.82 26.75 -8.06
N GLY A 191 -45.56 25.63 -8.16
CA GLY A 191 -46.98 25.63 -8.51
C GLY A 191 -47.85 26.27 -7.45
N LEU A 192 -47.56 26.02 -6.16
CA LEU A 192 -48.19 26.72 -5.04
C LEU A 192 -47.92 28.23 -5.08
N ALA A 193 -46.68 28.64 -5.33
CA ALA A 193 -46.31 30.06 -5.39
C ALA A 193 -46.94 30.78 -6.60
N ALA A 194 -46.91 30.16 -7.78
CA ALA A 194 -47.50 30.71 -9.00
C ALA A 194 -49.02 30.82 -8.91
N TRP A 195 -49.72 29.80 -8.39
CA TRP A 195 -51.15 29.88 -8.07
C TRP A 195 -51.47 30.96 -7.03
N TRP A 196 -50.66 31.05 -5.97
CA TRP A 196 -50.90 32.01 -4.88
C TRP A 196 -50.71 33.45 -5.31
N HIS A 197 -49.73 33.77 -6.17
CA HIS A 197 -49.50 35.14 -6.65
C HIS A 197 -50.20 35.46 -7.97
N GLY A 198 -50.62 34.44 -8.74
CA GLY A 198 -51.23 34.59 -10.06
C GLY A 198 -50.21 34.85 -11.17
N TRP A 199 -48.99 34.31 -11.04
CA TRP A 199 -47.90 34.55 -12.00
C TRP A 199 -48.12 33.87 -13.34
N LYS A 200 -47.69 34.54 -14.40
CA LYS A 200 -47.62 34.00 -15.77
C LYS A 200 -46.31 33.25 -15.99
N VAL A 201 -46.33 32.28 -16.90
CA VAL A 201 -45.13 31.53 -17.35
C VAL A 201 -43.99 32.42 -17.89
N THR A 202 -44.24 33.69 -18.21
CA THR A 202 -43.24 34.67 -18.66
C THR A 202 -42.63 35.51 -17.55
N GLU A 203 -43.10 35.40 -16.31
CA GLU A 203 -42.60 36.17 -15.16
C GLU A 203 -41.38 35.47 -14.54
N HIS A 204 -40.38 35.19 -15.39
CA HIS A 204 -39.29 34.27 -15.11
C HIS A 204 -38.53 34.60 -13.81
N ASP A 205 -38.26 35.88 -13.50
CA ASP A 205 -37.58 36.26 -12.24
C ASP A 205 -38.32 35.73 -10.99
N ALA A 206 -39.66 35.79 -11.00
CA ALA A 206 -40.48 35.34 -9.89
C ALA A 206 -40.53 33.80 -9.82
N LEU A 207 -40.62 33.15 -10.98
CA LEU A 207 -40.57 31.69 -11.12
C LEU A 207 -39.21 31.10 -10.75
N ALA A 208 -38.12 31.81 -11.06
CA ALA A 208 -36.76 31.44 -10.66
C ALA A 208 -36.57 31.60 -9.14
N GLY A 209 -37.16 32.65 -8.55
CA GLY A 209 -37.27 32.78 -7.10
C GLY A 209 -37.98 31.59 -6.44
N SER A 210 -39.14 31.17 -6.96
CA SER A 210 -39.85 30.00 -6.42
C SER A 210 -39.22 28.65 -6.74
N LEU A 211 -38.48 28.53 -7.85
CA LEU A 211 -37.63 27.37 -8.16
C LEU A 211 -36.55 27.21 -7.09
N MET A 212 -35.83 28.29 -6.76
CA MET A 212 -34.80 28.25 -5.71
C MET A 212 -35.39 28.11 -4.31
N ALA A 213 -36.61 28.62 -4.06
CA ALA A 213 -37.34 28.34 -2.83
C ALA A 213 -37.69 26.85 -2.68
N GLY A 214 -38.14 26.22 -3.77
CA GLY A 214 -38.43 24.79 -3.83
C GLY A 214 -37.19 23.97 -3.58
N HIS A 215 -36.13 24.25 -4.32
CA HIS A 215 -34.83 23.61 -4.18
C HIS A 215 -34.25 23.71 -2.76
N LEU A 216 -34.45 24.85 -2.08
CA LEU A 216 -34.03 25.03 -0.69
C LEU A 216 -34.88 24.28 0.35
N ILE A 217 -36.02 23.68 -0.01
CA ILE A 217 -36.87 22.94 0.94
C ILE A 217 -37.20 21.50 0.53
N GLU A 218 -36.99 21.10 -0.72
CA GLU A 218 -37.44 19.78 -1.25
C GLU A 218 -36.80 18.58 -0.55
N CYS A 219 -35.50 18.63 -0.24
CA CYS A 219 -34.76 17.57 0.46
C CYS A 219 -35.02 17.53 2.00
N GLY A 220 -36.24 17.84 2.43
CA GLY A 220 -36.63 17.80 3.84
C GLY A 220 -35.72 18.64 4.75
N PRO A 221 -35.10 18.07 5.80
CA PRO A 221 -34.41 18.84 6.83
C PRO A 221 -33.04 19.39 6.40
N TYR A 222 -32.64 19.32 5.12
CA TYR A 222 -31.27 19.64 4.71
C TYR A 222 -30.87 21.08 5.03
N VAL A 223 -31.70 22.04 4.62
CA VAL A 223 -31.49 23.48 4.90
C VAL A 223 -31.63 23.84 6.39
N THR A 224 -32.12 22.91 7.21
CA THR A 224 -32.22 23.04 8.68
C THR A 224 -31.13 22.27 9.43
N GLY A 225 -30.10 21.78 8.71
CA GLY A 225 -28.92 21.12 9.27
C GLY A 225 -28.82 19.62 8.98
N GLY A 226 -29.81 19.01 8.35
CA GLY A 226 -29.72 17.66 7.80
C GLY A 226 -28.64 17.58 6.71
N ASN A 227 -27.83 16.53 6.69
CA ASN A 227 -26.72 16.34 5.73
C ASN A 227 -25.71 17.52 5.61
N TYR A 228 -25.81 18.56 6.45
CA TYR A 228 -25.00 19.76 6.40
C TYR A 228 -23.55 19.44 6.80
N CYS A 229 -22.58 19.79 5.95
CA CYS A 229 -21.17 19.51 6.20
C CYS A 229 -20.61 20.21 7.45
N GLY A 230 -21.17 21.36 7.84
CA GLY A 230 -20.92 22.04 9.12
C GLY A 230 -21.69 21.46 10.31
N GLN A 231 -22.12 20.20 10.27
CA GLN A 231 -23.02 19.53 11.23
C GLN A 231 -22.76 19.83 12.72
N ARG A 232 -21.49 20.06 13.10
CA ARG A 232 -21.07 20.38 14.48
C ARG A 232 -21.56 21.74 14.99
N GLU A 233 -22.01 22.61 14.10
CA GLU A 233 -22.60 23.92 14.40
C GLU A 233 -24.09 23.82 14.74
N VAL A 234 -24.75 22.72 14.34
CA VAL A 234 -26.18 22.47 14.60
C VAL A 234 -26.34 22.01 16.07
N PRO A 235 -26.98 22.79 16.96
CA PRO A 235 -26.92 22.50 18.40
C PRO A 235 -27.60 21.19 18.79
N VAL A 236 -28.68 20.83 18.08
CA VAL A 236 -29.42 19.57 18.22
C VAL A 236 -29.97 19.18 16.85
N LEU A 237 -29.59 18.01 16.31
CA LEU A 237 -30.04 17.55 14.99
C LEU A 237 -31.12 16.45 15.05
N HIS A 238 -31.26 15.72 16.15
CA HIS A 238 -32.34 14.73 16.28
C HIS A 238 -33.70 15.43 16.23
N HIS A 239 -34.67 14.85 15.50
CA HIS A 239 -35.99 15.45 15.28
C HIS A 239 -35.95 16.92 14.82
N ALA A 240 -34.99 17.29 13.95
CA ALA A 240 -34.92 18.62 13.33
C ALA A 240 -36.28 19.08 12.79
N GLY A 241 -36.56 20.38 12.87
CA GLY A 241 -37.71 20.95 12.18
C GLY A 241 -37.47 20.93 10.69
N PHE A 242 -38.42 20.42 9.92
CA PHE A 242 -38.38 20.55 8.47
C PHE A 242 -38.62 22.03 8.07
N PRO A 243 -38.09 22.48 6.93
CA PRO A 243 -38.04 23.89 6.57
C PRO A 243 -39.37 24.46 6.07
N ILE A 244 -39.41 25.78 6.05
CA ILE A 244 -40.49 26.61 5.50
C ILE A 244 -39.85 27.68 4.61
N ALA A 245 -40.32 27.79 3.37
CA ALA A 245 -40.05 28.94 2.51
C ALA A 245 -41.20 29.95 2.58
N GLU A 246 -40.88 31.22 2.76
CA GLU A 246 -41.81 32.34 2.60
C GLU A 246 -41.53 33.03 1.27
N ILE A 247 -42.44 32.92 0.30
CA ILE A 247 -42.21 33.38 -1.08
C ILE A 247 -43.11 34.59 -1.37
N GLY A 248 -42.50 35.77 -1.51
CA GLY A 248 -43.16 37.03 -1.83
C GLY A 248 -43.52 37.18 -3.31
N ALA A 249 -44.36 38.18 -3.61
CA ALA A 249 -44.97 38.34 -4.94
C ALA A 249 -43.98 38.68 -6.08
N ALA A 250 -42.73 39.01 -5.76
CA ALA A 250 -41.66 39.27 -6.71
C ALA A 250 -40.66 38.10 -6.85
N GLY A 251 -40.91 36.96 -6.21
CA GLY A 251 -39.94 35.86 -6.09
C GLY A 251 -38.86 36.11 -5.03
N ASP A 252 -39.08 37.07 -4.12
CA ASP A 252 -38.28 37.22 -2.91
C ASP A 252 -38.55 36.07 -1.93
N VAL A 253 -37.50 35.50 -1.32
CA VAL A 253 -37.58 34.25 -0.56
C VAL A 253 -36.97 34.42 0.83
N LEU A 254 -37.68 33.98 1.87
CA LEU A 254 -37.13 33.73 3.20
C LEU A 254 -37.17 32.22 3.48
N ILE A 255 -36.09 31.67 4.03
CA ILE A 255 -36.06 30.30 4.56
C ILE A 255 -36.06 30.36 6.09
N THR A 256 -36.90 29.55 6.71
CA THR A 256 -37.02 29.38 8.16
C THR A 256 -37.47 27.95 8.52
N LYS A 257 -37.81 27.69 9.77
CA LYS A 257 -38.36 26.42 10.28
C LYS A 257 -39.35 26.68 11.43
N PRO A 258 -40.23 25.73 11.80
CA PRO A 258 -41.17 25.90 12.92
C PRO A 258 -40.48 26.38 14.20
N GLU A 259 -41.10 27.33 14.92
CA GLU A 259 -40.52 27.87 16.14
C GLU A 259 -40.36 26.78 17.22
N GLY A 260 -39.29 26.86 18.01
CA GLY A 260 -38.96 25.86 19.04
C GLY A 260 -38.46 24.51 18.51
N SER A 261 -38.44 24.28 17.19
CA SER A 261 -37.91 23.04 16.62
C SER A 261 -36.38 22.97 16.60
N ASN A 262 -35.86 21.74 16.69
CA ASN A 262 -34.44 21.40 16.55
C ASN A 262 -33.93 21.70 15.12
N GLY A 263 -32.64 21.50 14.88
CA GLY A 263 -31.96 21.99 13.68
C GLY A 263 -31.57 23.47 13.80
N LEU A 264 -31.08 24.05 12.72
CA LEU A 264 -30.59 25.42 12.64
C LEU A 264 -30.73 25.92 11.18
N VAL A 265 -31.22 27.15 10.97
CA VAL A 265 -31.22 27.79 9.63
C VAL A 265 -30.26 28.98 9.61
N THR A 266 -29.13 28.80 8.92
CA THR A 266 -28.12 29.85 8.68
C THR A 266 -27.91 30.11 7.21
N ILE A 267 -27.24 31.22 6.88
CA ILE A 267 -26.66 31.46 5.56
C ILE A 267 -25.93 30.21 5.02
N ASP A 268 -25.21 29.47 5.87
CA ASP A 268 -24.37 28.36 5.45
C ASP A 268 -25.11 27.02 5.32
N THR A 269 -26.19 26.78 6.08
CA THR A 269 -27.12 25.68 5.75
C THR A 269 -27.90 25.97 4.47
N CYS A 270 -28.24 27.24 4.20
CA CYS A 270 -28.83 27.68 2.93
C CYS A 270 -27.86 27.52 1.74
N LYS A 271 -26.57 27.84 1.91
CA LYS A 271 -25.54 27.54 0.89
C LYS A 271 -25.36 26.05 0.66
N ALA A 272 -25.39 25.24 1.72
CA ALA A 272 -25.19 23.80 1.58
C ALA A 272 -26.29 23.14 0.75
N GLN A 273 -27.56 23.52 0.96
CA GLN A 273 -28.65 23.06 0.11
C GLN A 273 -28.59 23.69 -1.29
N LEU A 274 -28.27 24.99 -1.44
CA LEU A 274 -28.10 25.64 -2.75
C LEU A 274 -27.05 24.95 -3.66
N LEU A 275 -26.06 24.29 -3.06
CA LEU A 275 -24.98 23.60 -3.77
C LEU A 275 -25.23 22.08 -3.92
N TYR A 276 -26.38 21.58 -3.46
CA TYR A 276 -26.79 20.19 -3.61
C TYR A 276 -27.43 19.99 -4.99
N GLU A 277 -26.99 18.98 -5.75
CA GLU A 277 -27.49 18.63 -7.11
C GLU A 277 -27.48 19.74 -8.21
N ILE A 278 -27.09 20.98 -7.88
CA ILE A 278 -26.90 22.07 -8.84
C ILE A 278 -25.62 21.87 -9.66
N GLN A 279 -25.78 21.80 -10.99
CA GLN A 279 -24.70 21.54 -11.95
C GLN A 279 -23.97 22.81 -12.44
N GLY A 280 -24.44 24.00 -12.07
CA GLY A 280 -23.79 25.26 -12.45
C GLY A 280 -24.64 26.50 -12.20
N ALA A 281 -24.27 27.61 -12.81
CA ALA A 281 -24.92 28.91 -12.69
C ALA A 281 -26.38 28.96 -13.19
N TYR A 282 -26.77 28.02 -14.05
CA TYR A 282 -28.11 27.92 -14.62
C TYR A 282 -28.79 26.65 -14.14
N TYR A 283 -29.71 26.75 -13.19
CA TYR A 283 -30.55 25.65 -12.74
C TYR A 283 -31.82 25.56 -13.58
N LEU A 284 -32.13 24.35 -14.05
CA LEU A 284 -32.98 24.16 -15.21
C LEU A 284 -34.26 23.43 -14.80
N ASN A 285 -35.38 24.10 -14.96
CA ASN A 285 -36.69 23.56 -14.65
C ASN A 285 -37.56 23.53 -15.92
N PRO A 286 -38.59 22.67 -15.97
CA PRO A 286 -39.50 22.67 -17.09
C PRO A 286 -40.21 24.03 -17.32
N ASP A 287 -40.48 24.82 -16.28
CA ASP A 287 -41.22 26.10 -16.35
C ASP A 287 -40.33 27.36 -16.26
N VAL A 288 -39.02 27.25 -15.97
CA VAL A 288 -38.06 28.38 -15.96
C VAL A 288 -36.59 27.91 -15.98
N ILE A 289 -35.62 28.78 -16.32
CA ILE A 289 -34.22 28.61 -15.86
C ILE A 289 -33.94 29.66 -14.78
N ALA A 290 -33.42 29.24 -13.63
CA ALA A 290 -32.84 30.15 -12.65
C ALA A 290 -31.35 30.37 -12.94
N ASP A 291 -30.98 31.59 -13.31
CA ASP A 291 -29.64 32.13 -13.17
C ASP A 291 -29.40 32.47 -11.69
N ILE A 292 -28.42 31.80 -11.08
CA ILE A 292 -28.10 31.93 -9.66
C ILE A 292 -26.79 32.68 -9.39
N GLU A 293 -26.10 33.25 -10.39
CA GLU A 293 -24.82 33.97 -10.16
C GLU A 293 -24.97 35.15 -9.20
N GLY A 294 -26.11 35.85 -9.28
CA GLY A 294 -26.44 36.99 -8.42
C GLY A 294 -26.89 36.63 -6.99
N THR A 295 -26.82 35.35 -6.57
CA THR A 295 -27.41 34.86 -5.32
C THR A 295 -26.75 35.46 -4.07
N ILE A 296 -27.54 36.22 -3.31
CA ILE A 296 -27.18 36.80 -2.02
C ILE A 296 -28.06 36.20 -0.92
N PHE A 297 -27.43 35.53 0.05
CA PHE A 297 -28.05 35.16 1.32
C PHE A 297 -27.77 36.21 2.40
N THR A 298 -28.83 36.62 3.12
CA THR A 298 -28.73 37.56 4.24
C THR A 298 -29.43 36.98 5.47
N GLN A 299 -28.70 36.79 6.57
CA GLN A 299 -29.30 36.41 7.86
C GLN A 299 -30.13 37.60 8.37
N LEU A 300 -31.45 37.43 8.54
CA LEU A 300 -32.33 38.46 9.09
C LEU A 300 -32.59 38.29 10.59
N GLY A 301 -32.43 37.08 11.10
CA GLY A 301 -32.56 36.75 12.52
C GLY A 301 -32.12 35.32 12.81
N LYS A 302 -32.34 34.86 14.05
CA LYS A 302 -32.18 33.43 14.38
C LYS A 302 -33.14 32.61 13.51
N ASP A 303 -32.64 31.54 12.91
CA ASP A 303 -33.42 30.61 12.09
C ASP A 303 -34.19 31.30 10.93
N CYS A 304 -33.70 32.44 10.41
CA CYS A 304 -34.33 33.19 9.34
C CYS A 304 -33.28 33.81 8.39
N VAL A 305 -33.29 33.35 7.14
CA VAL A 305 -32.35 33.73 6.07
C VAL A 305 -33.12 34.17 4.84
N ARG A 306 -32.82 35.36 4.32
CA ARG A 306 -33.32 35.81 3.03
C ARG A 306 -32.43 35.34 1.89
N LEU A 307 -33.02 34.81 0.84
CA LEU A 307 -32.45 34.67 -0.49
C LEU A 307 -32.92 35.83 -1.38
N SER A 308 -32.02 36.39 -2.19
CA SER A 308 -32.37 37.34 -3.26
C SER A 308 -31.26 37.42 -4.32
N GLY A 309 -31.57 37.98 -5.49
CA GLY A 309 -30.59 38.21 -6.57
C GLY A 309 -30.53 37.11 -7.64
N VAL A 310 -31.29 36.03 -7.47
CA VAL A 310 -31.63 35.07 -8.53
C VAL A 310 -32.32 35.79 -9.70
N LYS A 311 -32.06 35.33 -10.93
CA LYS A 311 -32.68 35.82 -12.16
C LYS A 311 -33.31 34.70 -12.97
N GLY A 312 -34.33 35.04 -13.76
CA GLY A 312 -35.07 34.08 -14.55
C GLY A 312 -34.87 34.26 -16.05
N LEU A 313 -34.49 33.18 -16.72
CA LEU A 313 -34.49 33.10 -18.19
C LEU A 313 -35.66 32.22 -18.67
N PRO A 314 -36.06 32.35 -19.95
CA PRO A 314 -37.02 31.42 -20.55
C PRO A 314 -36.54 29.97 -20.39
N PRO A 315 -37.44 28.98 -20.28
CA PRO A 315 -37.03 27.61 -20.00
C PRO A 315 -36.30 27.00 -21.22
N PRO A 316 -35.51 25.90 -21.10
CA PRO A 316 -34.62 25.34 -22.16
C PRO A 316 -35.25 24.88 -23.52
N PRO A 317 -35.37 23.56 -23.86
CA PRO A 317 -36.38 23.12 -24.85
C PRO A 317 -37.07 21.73 -24.69
N THR A 318 -36.56 20.75 -23.93
CA THR A 318 -37.09 19.34 -23.90
C THR A 318 -37.00 18.69 -22.50
N ALA A 319 -37.66 17.58 -22.16
CA ALA A 319 -37.69 17.03 -20.78
C ALA A 319 -36.63 15.98 -20.52
N LYS A 320 -36.08 15.98 -19.29
CA LYS A 320 -35.57 14.75 -18.66
C LYS A 320 -36.70 13.70 -18.63
N LEU A 321 -36.53 12.63 -19.38
CA LEU A 321 -37.38 11.44 -19.34
C LEU A 321 -36.62 10.33 -18.63
N ALA A 322 -37.10 9.91 -17.46
CA ALA A 322 -36.62 8.71 -16.79
C ALA A 322 -37.11 7.47 -17.54
N ILE A 323 -36.31 6.85 -18.42
CA ILE A 323 -36.62 5.51 -18.95
C ILE A 323 -35.99 4.45 -18.05
N CYS A 324 -36.83 3.71 -17.34
CA CYS A 324 -36.45 2.59 -16.48
C CYS A 324 -36.50 1.29 -17.30
N LEU A 325 -35.34 0.75 -17.67
CA LEU A 325 -35.21 -0.48 -18.47
C LEU A 325 -34.79 -1.65 -17.60
N LEU A 326 -35.41 -2.82 -17.72
CA LEU A 326 -34.85 -4.09 -17.27
C LEU A 326 -33.53 -4.32 -18.02
N GLY A 327 -32.40 -4.06 -17.38
CA GLY A 327 -31.10 -4.18 -18.05
C GLY A 327 -30.62 -5.64 -18.19
N GLY A 328 -31.35 -6.57 -17.59
CA GLY A 328 -31.01 -7.98 -17.44
C GLY A 328 -30.78 -8.32 -15.98
N TYR A 329 -29.80 -9.18 -15.71
CA TYR A 329 -29.34 -9.50 -14.37
C TYR A 329 -28.10 -8.68 -14.03
N GLN A 330 -27.96 -8.27 -12.77
CA GLN A 330 -26.72 -7.80 -12.18
C GLN A 330 -26.25 -8.76 -11.10
N ALA A 331 -24.94 -8.87 -10.95
CA ALA A 331 -24.31 -9.42 -9.76
C ALA A 331 -23.12 -8.54 -9.40
N GLU A 332 -22.85 -8.41 -8.11
CA GLU A 332 -21.70 -7.65 -7.62
C GLU A 332 -20.94 -8.46 -6.59
N ILE A 333 -19.69 -8.10 -6.40
CA ILE A 333 -18.98 -8.37 -5.16
C ILE A 333 -18.03 -7.22 -4.87
N SER A 334 -17.99 -6.81 -3.60
CA SER A 334 -16.96 -5.91 -3.14
C SER A 334 -15.68 -6.70 -2.89
N ALA A 335 -14.66 -6.45 -3.71
CA ALA A 335 -13.29 -6.59 -3.28
C ALA A 335 -12.90 -5.38 -2.40
N TYR A 336 -11.79 -5.47 -1.67
CA TYR A 336 -11.33 -4.43 -0.75
C TYR A 336 -9.81 -4.40 -0.64
N ALA A 337 -9.28 -3.27 -0.13
CA ALA A 337 -8.18 -3.23 0.83
C ALA A 337 -7.97 -1.82 1.44
N ALA A 338 -7.25 -1.76 2.56
CA ALA A 338 -6.75 -0.59 3.34
C ALA A 338 -5.60 0.19 2.68
N GLY A 339 -5.51 1.59 2.77
CA GLY A 339 -4.39 2.65 2.79
C GLY A 339 -3.61 3.38 1.61
N LEU A 340 -2.34 3.05 1.20
CA LEU A 340 -1.50 3.67 0.07
C LEU A 340 -1.67 3.08 -1.37
N ASP A 341 -1.60 3.84 -2.47
CA ASP A 341 -1.46 3.27 -3.85
C ASP A 341 -2.59 2.32 -4.39
N THR A 342 -3.89 2.56 -4.14
CA THR A 342 -4.93 1.73 -4.80
C THR A 342 -4.92 1.90 -6.31
N ASP A 343 -4.57 3.07 -6.87
CA ASP A 343 -4.73 3.34 -8.29
C ASP A 343 -4.07 2.24 -9.13
N PHE A 344 -2.86 1.86 -8.73
CA PHE A 344 -2.14 0.71 -9.27
C PHE A 344 -2.84 -0.64 -9.00
N LYS A 345 -3.26 -0.90 -7.75
CA LYS A 345 -3.87 -2.18 -7.33
C LYS A 345 -5.22 -2.45 -8.02
N PHE A 346 -6.01 -1.41 -8.19
CA PHE A 346 -7.25 -1.35 -8.94
C PHE A 346 -7.02 -1.69 -10.41
N GLU A 347 -6.04 -1.05 -11.06
CA GLU A 347 -5.68 -1.33 -12.46
C GLU A 347 -5.19 -2.78 -12.66
N VAL A 348 -4.47 -3.35 -11.69
CA VAL A 348 -4.08 -4.78 -11.70
C VAL A 348 -5.32 -5.68 -11.66
N LEU A 349 -6.26 -5.47 -10.73
CA LEU A 349 -7.51 -6.24 -10.66
C LEU A 349 -8.33 -6.08 -11.95
N ARG A 350 -8.45 -4.84 -12.44
CA ARG A 350 -9.20 -4.50 -13.65
C ARG A 350 -8.67 -5.27 -14.85
N SER A 351 -7.37 -5.14 -15.14
CA SER A 351 -6.68 -5.87 -16.21
C SER A 351 -6.84 -7.39 -16.08
N GLN A 352 -6.67 -7.93 -14.88
CA GLN A 352 -6.73 -9.37 -14.62
C GLN A 352 -8.12 -9.97 -14.86
N VAL A 353 -9.19 -9.37 -14.34
CA VAL A 353 -10.55 -9.90 -14.58
C VAL A 353 -10.95 -9.66 -16.05
N GLN A 354 -10.59 -8.50 -16.63
CA GLN A 354 -10.81 -8.21 -18.06
C GLN A 354 -10.09 -9.18 -19.02
N SER A 355 -9.00 -9.82 -18.60
CA SER A 355 -8.27 -10.83 -19.40
C SER A 355 -8.93 -12.22 -19.47
N GLN A 356 -9.91 -12.50 -18.59
CA GLN A 356 -10.52 -13.84 -18.44
C GLN A 356 -12.04 -13.83 -18.56
N ILE A 357 -12.65 -12.67 -18.37
CA ILE A 357 -14.05 -12.42 -18.70
C ILE A 357 -14.12 -12.01 -20.17
N ASN A 358 -14.97 -12.66 -20.96
CA ASN A 358 -15.30 -12.09 -22.27
C ASN A 358 -16.24 -10.90 -22.01
N GLN A 359 -15.73 -9.68 -22.13
CA GLN A 359 -16.53 -8.49 -21.81
C GLN A 359 -17.75 -8.33 -22.74
N SER A 360 -17.77 -8.94 -23.93
CA SER A 360 -18.95 -8.92 -24.80
C SER A 360 -20.12 -9.79 -24.30
N ASP A 361 -19.93 -10.61 -23.27
CA ASP A 361 -21.00 -11.39 -22.63
C ASP A 361 -21.71 -10.62 -21.50
N PHE A 362 -21.40 -9.34 -21.34
CA PHE A 362 -21.92 -8.42 -20.32
C PHE A 362 -22.37 -7.10 -20.94
N THR A 363 -23.50 -6.56 -20.50
CA THR A 363 -24.03 -5.25 -20.89
C THR A 363 -23.34 -4.10 -20.17
N THR A 364 -22.87 -4.36 -18.94
CA THR A 364 -21.94 -3.51 -18.19
C THR A 364 -20.98 -4.44 -17.46
N PHE A 365 -19.69 -4.13 -17.52
CA PHE A 365 -18.69 -4.73 -16.66
C PHE A 365 -17.83 -3.61 -16.08
N SER A 366 -18.13 -3.22 -14.85
CA SER A 366 -17.35 -2.22 -14.12
C SER A 366 -16.55 -2.89 -13.01
N ILE A 367 -15.33 -2.41 -12.84
CA ILE A 367 -14.62 -2.53 -11.57
C ILE A 367 -14.47 -1.08 -11.13
N GLU A 368 -15.08 -0.75 -10.00
CA GLU A 368 -15.23 0.63 -9.50
C GLU A 368 -14.54 0.76 -8.14
N LYS A 369 -14.23 1.98 -7.72
CA LYS A 369 -13.44 2.25 -6.52
C LYS A 369 -14.07 3.37 -5.67
N TYR A 370 -14.37 3.05 -4.41
CA TYR A 370 -15.08 3.91 -3.46
C TYR A 370 -14.27 4.13 -2.17
N GLY A 371 -14.25 5.39 -1.71
CA GLY A 371 -13.62 5.78 -0.43
C GLY A 371 -12.11 5.97 -0.51
N SER A 372 -11.56 6.77 0.42
CA SER A 372 -10.14 7.10 0.51
C SER A 372 -9.59 6.84 1.90
N SER A 373 -8.36 6.33 1.96
CA SER A 373 -7.59 6.42 3.19
C SER A 373 -7.28 7.88 3.51
N THR A 374 -7.56 8.27 4.75
CA THR A 374 -7.03 9.52 5.32
C THR A 374 -5.51 9.40 5.54
N THR A 375 -4.88 10.51 5.94
CA THR A 375 -3.44 10.56 6.26
C THR A 375 -3.22 10.17 7.73
N ASP A 376 -2.48 9.08 7.96
CA ASP A 376 -2.25 8.50 9.30
C ASP A 376 -3.55 8.02 10.02
N PRO A 377 -4.33 7.13 9.39
CA PRO A 377 -5.62 6.62 9.90
C PRO A 377 -5.45 5.74 11.15
N ARG A 378 -6.51 5.60 11.95
CA ARG A 378 -6.53 4.84 13.22
C ARG A 378 -7.22 3.48 13.16
N SER A 379 -7.81 3.11 12.02
CA SER A 379 -8.51 1.82 11.84
C SER A 379 -8.50 1.34 10.38
N GLN A 380 -8.77 0.05 10.19
CA GLN A 380 -9.07 -0.59 8.91
C GLN A 380 -10.27 0.07 8.22
N LYS A 381 -11.27 0.55 8.98
CA LYS A 381 -12.39 1.31 8.41
C LYS A 381 -11.92 2.61 7.76
N GLU A 382 -11.05 3.37 8.43
CA GLU A 382 -10.56 4.66 7.93
C GLU A 382 -9.57 4.55 6.77
N CYS A 383 -8.94 3.39 6.59
CA CYS A 383 -8.02 3.17 5.47
C CYS A 383 -8.62 2.34 4.31
N THR A 384 -9.67 1.54 4.52
CA THR A 384 -10.20 0.65 3.47
C THR A 384 -10.93 1.38 2.35
N THR A 385 -10.35 1.26 1.16
CA THR A 385 -10.98 1.58 -0.11
C THR A 385 -11.67 0.33 -0.66
N GLN A 386 -12.96 0.43 -0.97
CA GLN A 386 -13.80 -0.63 -1.49
C GLN A 386 -13.71 -0.68 -3.02
N PHE A 387 -13.46 -1.87 -3.58
CA PHE A 387 -13.45 -2.13 -5.02
C PHE A 387 -14.70 -2.92 -5.40
N ARG A 388 -15.69 -2.28 -5.99
CA ARG A 388 -16.91 -2.96 -6.43
C ARG A 388 -16.65 -3.61 -7.79
N ILE A 389 -16.61 -4.93 -7.83
CA ILE A 389 -16.61 -5.68 -9.09
C ILE A 389 -18.08 -5.94 -9.43
N PHE A 390 -18.57 -5.31 -10.50
CA PHE A 390 -19.97 -5.28 -10.86
C PHE A 390 -20.14 -5.71 -12.31
N ALA A 391 -21.02 -6.68 -12.54
CA ALA A 391 -21.38 -7.11 -13.87
C ALA A 391 -22.89 -7.08 -14.05
N GLN A 392 -23.28 -6.76 -15.26
CA GLN A 392 -24.64 -6.78 -15.77
C GLN A 392 -24.65 -7.61 -17.05
N SER A 393 -25.63 -8.49 -17.22
CA SER A 393 -25.84 -9.21 -18.49
C SER A 393 -27.28 -9.60 -18.69
N ARG A 394 -27.72 -9.61 -19.95
CA ARG A 394 -29.01 -10.21 -20.37
C ARG A 394 -29.00 -11.75 -20.25
N LYS A 395 -27.82 -12.40 -20.25
CA LYS A 395 -27.67 -13.85 -20.02
C LYS A 395 -27.41 -14.10 -18.54
N LYS A 396 -28.18 -14.99 -17.90
CA LYS A 396 -27.96 -15.36 -16.49
C LYS A 396 -26.72 -16.24 -16.33
N GLU A 397 -26.38 -16.97 -17.38
CA GLU A 397 -25.32 -17.96 -17.50
C GLU A 397 -23.93 -17.31 -17.52
N SER A 398 -23.82 -16.09 -18.05
CA SER A 398 -22.57 -15.31 -18.04
C SER A 398 -22.01 -15.15 -16.63
N PHE A 399 -22.85 -15.13 -15.60
CA PHE A 399 -22.43 -14.90 -14.22
C PHE A 399 -21.57 -16.03 -13.63
N GLU A 400 -21.57 -17.24 -14.20
CA GLU A 400 -20.58 -18.26 -13.85
C GLU A 400 -19.17 -17.91 -14.37
N GLN A 401 -19.05 -17.26 -15.54
CA GLN A 401 -17.75 -16.75 -16.01
C GLN A 401 -17.30 -15.51 -15.24
N PHE A 402 -18.22 -14.61 -14.87
CA PHE A 402 -17.93 -13.49 -13.95
C PHE A 402 -17.34 -14.00 -12.63
N LYS A 403 -18.04 -14.92 -11.98
CA LYS A 403 -17.61 -15.58 -10.74
C LYS A 403 -16.25 -16.26 -10.92
N ARG A 404 -16.06 -17.04 -12.00
CA ARG A 404 -14.78 -17.70 -12.30
C ARG A 404 -13.62 -16.71 -12.50
N ALA A 405 -13.83 -15.64 -13.27
CA ALA A 405 -12.79 -14.64 -13.57
C ALA A 405 -12.39 -13.82 -12.33
N ILE A 406 -13.28 -13.67 -11.35
CA ILE A 406 -12.94 -13.06 -10.05
C ILE A 406 -12.14 -14.05 -9.19
N PHE A 407 -12.66 -15.26 -8.96
CA PHE A 407 -12.01 -16.23 -8.07
C PHE A 407 -10.66 -16.75 -8.58
N TYR A 408 -10.50 -16.95 -9.90
CA TYR A 408 -9.22 -17.35 -10.50
C TYR A 408 -8.11 -16.33 -10.21
N ASN A 409 -8.46 -15.03 -10.22
CA ASN A 409 -7.51 -13.95 -9.96
C ASN A 409 -7.17 -13.74 -8.47
N GLY A 410 -7.96 -14.28 -7.54
CA GLY A 410 -7.81 -14.02 -6.09
C GLY A 410 -6.41 -14.30 -5.53
N LEU A 411 -5.69 -15.31 -6.06
CA LEU A 411 -4.33 -15.65 -5.61
C LEU A 411 -3.20 -14.94 -6.36
N GLN A 412 -3.48 -14.34 -7.52
CA GLN A 412 -2.50 -13.63 -8.36
C GLN A 412 -2.74 -12.10 -8.44
N GLY A 413 -3.77 -11.60 -7.76
CA GLY A 413 -4.11 -10.19 -7.68
C GLY A 413 -3.17 -9.34 -6.82
N TYR A 414 -3.58 -8.10 -6.58
CA TYR A 414 -2.83 -7.13 -5.79
C TYR A 414 -2.68 -7.55 -4.32
N CYS A 415 -1.65 -7.05 -3.65
CA CYS A 415 -1.43 -7.34 -2.23
C CYS A 415 -2.50 -6.72 -1.34
N GLY A 416 -3.18 -7.57 -0.54
CA GLY A 416 -4.25 -7.19 0.38
C GLY A 416 -5.67 -7.51 -0.11
N LEU A 417 -5.84 -8.02 -1.35
CA LEU A 417 -7.14 -8.39 -1.92
C LEU A 417 -7.89 -9.37 -1.01
N HIS A 418 -9.08 -8.94 -0.57
CA HIS A 418 -10.09 -9.79 0.06
C HIS A 418 -11.48 -9.42 -0.49
N LEU A 419 -12.45 -10.33 -0.37
CA LEU A 419 -13.80 -10.18 -0.92
C LEU A 419 -14.85 -10.16 0.19
N GLY A 420 -15.98 -9.49 -0.05
CA GLY A 420 -17.13 -9.49 0.84
C GLY A 420 -17.79 -10.87 0.95
N MET A 421 -17.87 -11.40 2.17
CA MET A 421 -18.32 -12.77 2.43
C MET A 421 -19.81 -13.05 2.15
N ASP A 422 -20.61 -12.04 1.79
CA ASP A 422 -21.99 -12.25 1.35
C ASP A 422 -22.05 -12.62 -0.14
N TRP A 423 -21.77 -13.89 -0.44
CA TRP A 423 -21.85 -14.45 -1.78
C TRP A 423 -23.26 -14.40 -2.42
N ARG A 424 -24.30 -14.01 -1.67
CA ARG A 424 -25.65 -13.73 -2.21
C ARG A 424 -25.71 -12.41 -3.01
N THR A 425 -24.65 -11.61 -2.99
CA THR A 425 -24.43 -10.47 -3.90
C THR A 425 -23.98 -10.93 -5.29
N MET A 426 -23.25 -12.05 -5.37
CA MET A 426 -22.85 -12.70 -6.63
C MET A 426 -23.97 -13.51 -7.30
N VAL A 427 -25.12 -13.67 -6.63
CA VAL A 427 -26.30 -14.32 -7.22
C VAL A 427 -26.98 -13.31 -8.16
N PRO A 428 -27.14 -13.61 -9.46
CA PRO A 428 -27.71 -12.67 -10.42
C PRO A 428 -29.15 -12.26 -10.06
N ARG A 429 -29.34 -10.97 -9.75
CA ARG A 429 -30.64 -10.33 -9.46
C ARG A 429 -31.08 -9.50 -10.66
N PRO A 430 -32.38 -9.36 -10.96
CA PRO A 430 -32.81 -8.37 -11.96
C PRO A 430 -32.37 -6.97 -11.53
N TYR A 431 -32.06 -6.11 -12.52
CA TYR A 431 -31.73 -4.71 -12.26
C TYR A 431 -32.36 -3.78 -13.28
N VAL A 432 -32.55 -2.54 -12.85
CA VAL A 432 -33.02 -1.48 -13.74
C VAL A 432 -31.83 -0.66 -14.22
N ARG A 433 -31.57 -0.72 -15.53
CA ARG A 433 -30.76 0.27 -16.23
C ARG A 433 -31.62 1.52 -16.38
N TYR A 434 -31.28 2.54 -15.61
CA TYR A 434 -31.76 3.88 -15.86
C TYR A 434 -31.18 4.40 -17.18
N PHE A 435 -32.03 5.00 -18.01
CA PHE A 435 -31.65 5.72 -19.21
C PHE A 435 -32.37 7.08 -19.16
N PRO A 436 -31.74 8.13 -18.61
CA PRO A 436 -32.27 9.48 -18.70
C PRO A 436 -32.20 9.90 -20.16
N ALA A 437 -33.34 10.22 -20.75
CA ALA A 437 -33.46 10.63 -22.14
C ALA A 437 -33.97 12.07 -22.24
N LEU A 438 -33.95 12.63 -23.45
CA LEU A 438 -34.56 13.92 -23.73
C LEU A 438 -35.73 13.81 -24.73
N ILE A 439 -36.97 13.90 -24.24
CA ILE A 439 -38.15 13.98 -25.12
C ILE A 439 -38.60 15.42 -25.36
N PRO A 440 -38.99 15.80 -26.59
CA PRO A 440 -39.38 17.17 -26.92
C PRO A 440 -40.43 17.76 -25.98
N GLN A 441 -40.20 19.04 -25.65
CA GLN A 441 -41.05 19.98 -24.90
C GLN A 441 -42.50 20.19 -25.34
N SER A 442 -42.99 19.37 -26.26
CA SER A 442 -44.29 19.53 -26.92
C SER A 442 -45.00 18.20 -27.17
N ARG A 443 -44.61 17.18 -26.39
CA ARG A 443 -44.96 15.77 -26.60
C ARG A 443 -45.22 15.00 -25.31
N ILE A 444 -45.32 15.70 -24.17
CA ILE A 444 -45.73 15.11 -22.89
C ILE A 444 -47.20 15.49 -22.69
N PRO A 445 -48.14 14.54 -22.83
CA PRO A 445 -49.55 14.83 -22.62
C PRO A 445 -49.86 14.85 -21.13
N LEU A 446 -49.41 15.89 -20.42
CA LEU A 446 -49.82 16.18 -19.05
C LEU A 446 -51.35 16.16 -18.94
N VAL A 447 -51.91 15.61 -17.86
CA VAL A 447 -53.37 15.53 -17.63
C VAL A 447 -53.71 15.86 -16.17
N VAL A 448 -54.65 16.78 -15.95
CA VAL A 448 -55.11 17.20 -14.59
C VAL A 448 -56.57 16.80 -14.33
N SER A 449 -56.80 16.04 -13.26
CA SER A 449 -58.09 15.43 -12.90
C SER A 449 -58.46 15.70 -11.43
N LEU A 450 -59.76 15.70 -11.09
CA LEU A 450 -60.28 15.86 -9.72
C LEU A 450 -61.17 14.65 -9.36
N ILE A 451 -61.14 14.19 -8.10
CA ILE A 451 -61.96 13.04 -7.64
C ILE A 451 -63.46 13.26 -7.88
N ASP A 452 -63.98 14.45 -7.56
CA ASP A 452 -65.38 14.84 -7.76
C ASP A 452 -65.56 15.79 -8.99
N GLY A 453 -64.72 15.67 -10.02
CA GLY A 453 -64.70 16.57 -11.18
C GLY A 453 -65.14 15.93 -12.51
N GLU A 454 -65.83 16.68 -13.37
CA GLU A 454 -66.44 16.13 -14.60
C GLU A 454 -65.50 15.98 -15.83
N GLN A 455 -64.34 16.67 -15.88
CA GLN A 455 -63.45 16.73 -17.08
C GLN A 455 -61.95 16.94 -16.75
N ASP A 456 -61.07 16.66 -17.72
CA ASP A 456 -59.59 16.70 -17.65
C ASP A 456 -58.93 17.85 -18.49
N LEU A 457 -57.61 18.11 -18.37
CA LEU A 457 -56.89 19.29 -18.96
C LEU A 457 -55.37 19.07 -19.26
N VAL A 458 -54.74 19.74 -20.26
CA VAL A 458 -53.41 19.39 -20.91
C VAL A 458 -52.37 20.57 -21.07
N VAL A 459 -51.02 20.32 -21.11
CA VAL A 459 -49.88 21.30 -20.83
C VAL A 459 -48.49 21.02 -21.53
N GLU A 460 -47.48 21.96 -21.58
CA GLU A 460 -46.13 21.90 -22.31
C GLU A 460 -44.84 22.62 -21.63
N PRO A 461 -43.73 21.93 -21.14
CA PRO A 461 -42.51 22.56 -20.44
C PRO A 461 -40.96 22.26 -20.89
N ARG A 462 -39.77 22.13 -20.12
CA ARG A 462 -38.22 22.06 -20.54
C ARG A 462 -37.01 21.25 -19.69
N GLN A 463 -35.61 21.47 -19.73
CA GLN A 463 -34.36 20.46 -19.84
C GLN A 463 -32.89 20.49 -19.05
N GLN A 464 -32.05 19.37 -18.86
CA GLN A 464 -30.47 19.14 -18.80
C GLN A 464 -29.67 18.27 -17.63
N GLY A 465 -28.28 18.00 -17.62
CA GLY A 465 -27.38 17.02 -16.77
C GLY A 465 -25.74 17.16 -16.78
N GLU A 466 -24.61 16.54 -16.16
CA GLU A 466 -23.94 15.32 -15.38
C GLU A 466 -22.63 15.72 -14.46
N SER A 467 -21.52 15.09 -13.84
CA SER A 467 -20.70 13.80 -13.43
C SER A 467 -19.39 14.10 -12.48
N GLY A 468 -18.38 13.37 -11.80
CA GLY A 468 -17.81 11.99 -11.31
C GLY A 468 -16.30 11.91 -10.63
N ALA A 469 -15.78 10.93 -9.76
CA ALA A 469 -14.36 10.83 -9.08
C ALA A 469 -13.77 9.50 -8.29
N SER A 470 -12.46 9.32 -7.77
CA SER A 470 -11.87 8.08 -6.99
C SER A 470 -10.39 7.94 -6.21
N PRO A 471 -10.01 7.00 -5.19
CA PRO A 471 -8.80 6.97 -4.16
C PRO A 471 -7.62 5.83 -3.80
N ARG A 472 -7.27 5.12 -2.59
CA ARG A 472 -5.87 4.43 -2.12
C ARG A 472 -5.60 3.14 -1.04
N GLN A 473 -4.44 2.31 -0.94
CA GLN A 473 -4.08 0.96 -0.10
C GLN A 473 -2.62 0.26 0.60
N PRO A 474 -2.08 0.01 1.93
CA PRO A 474 -0.64 -0.41 2.35
C PRO A 474 -0.19 -1.64 3.34
N ASP A 475 -0.05 -1.53 4.73
CA ASP A 475 1.08 -2.02 5.69
C ASP A 475 0.77 -2.75 7.12
N TYR A 476 1.76 -3.12 8.03
CA TYR A 476 1.64 -3.68 9.48
C TYR A 476 2.85 -3.52 10.55
N ASP A 477 3.26 -4.48 11.48
CA ASP A 477 4.32 -4.39 12.60
C ASP A 477 5.16 -5.65 13.20
N PRO A 478 6.50 -5.52 13.55
CA PRO A 478 7.46 -6.34 14.39
C PRO A 478 8.22 -5.92 15.74
N LEU A 479 8.11 -6.74 16.80
CA LEU A 479 8.95 -6.91 18.05
C LEU A 479 9.86 -5.80 18.70
N PHE A 480 11.15 -5.60 18.34
CA PHE A 480 12.20 -5.10 19.29
C PHE A 480 13.40 -4.34 18.67
N SER A 481 13.93 -3.31 19.37
CA SER A 481 14.71 -2.19 18.76
C SER A 481 16.22 -2.11 19.01
N VAL A 482 16.94 -1.66 17.97
CA VAL A 482 18.35 -1.20 18.02
C VAL A 482 18.45 0.33 18.19
N PHE A 483 17.37 1.06 17.91
CA PHE A 483 17.23 2.50 18.19
C PHE A 483 16.42 2.73 19.46
N ASP A 484 16.92 3.53 20.41
CA ASP A 484 16.03 4.17 21.37
C ASP A 484 15.38 5.41 20.74
N LEU A 485 14.13 5.24 20.30
CA LEU A 485 13.34 6.30 19.70
C LEU A 485 12.94 7.41 20.68
N ARG A 486 13.16 7.22 22.00
CA ARG A 486 12.88 8.22 23.03
C ARG A 486 13.97 9.29 23.14
N THR A 487 15.17 9.03 22.63
CA THR A 487 16.35 9.92 22.72
C THR A 487 16.86 10.41 21.36
N SER A 488 16.32 9.88 20.26
CA SER A 488 16.72 10.25 18.89
C SER A 488 15.90 11.41 18.33
N ARG A 489 16.49 12.29 17.50
CA ARG A 489 15.72 13.23 16.65
C ARG A 489 14.93 12.45 15.60
N THR A 490 13.63 12.69 15.48
CA THR A 490 12.71 11.96 14.60
C THR A 490 11.82 12.90 13.76
N VAL A 491 11.28 12.37 12.66
CA VAL A 491 10.33 13.05 11.75
C VAL A 491 9.28 12.02 11.31
N LYS A 492 8.02 12.45 11.15
CA LYS A 492 6.89 11.57 10.78
C LYS A 492 6.84 11.29 9.27
N ARG A 493 6.71 10.02 8.86
CA ARG A 493 6.63 9.55 7.46
C ARG A 493 5.77 8.28 7.36
N PRO A 494 5.19 7.96 6.18
CA PRO A 494 4.57 6.67 5.90
C PRO A 494 5.56 5.50 6.08
N LEU A 495 5.06 4.34 6.48
CA LEU A 495 5.91 3.17 6.72
C LEU A 495 6.47 2.57 5.41
N GLY A 496 5.62 2.43 4.39
CA GLY A 496 5.97 1.94 3.06
C GLY A 496 7.09 2.72 2.33
N ASP A 497 7.49 3.90 2.80
CA ASP A 497 8.68 4.63 2.33
C ASP A 497 9.96 3.80 2.54
N LEU A 498 10.03 3.03 3.63
CA LEU A 498 11.20 2.26 4.05
C LEU A 498 10.99 0.73 3.98
N VAL A 499 9.73 0.30 3.90
CA VAL A 499 9.27 -1.07 4.20
C VAL A 499 8.38 -1.61 3.07
N PHE A 500 8.28 -2.93 2.97
CA PHE A 500 7.31 -3.66 2.13
C PHE A 500 6.61 -4.76 2.93
N ALA A 501 5.28 -4.86 2.83
CA ALA A 501 4.41 -5.79 3.56
C ALA A 501 3.68 -6.81 2.67
N ARG A 502 3.21 -7.92 3.27
CA ARG A 502 2.18 -8.81 2.68
C ARG A 502 1.38 -9.58 3.74
N SER A 503 0.05 -9.55 3.66
CA SER A 503 -0.89 -10.24 4.56
C SER A 503 -1.45 -11.56 4.00
N GLY A 504 -2.11 -12.34 4.87
CA GLY A 504 -2.95 -13.50 4.54
C GLY A 504 -3.63 -14.09 5.79
N ASP A 505 -4.82 -14.66 5.63
CA ASP A 505 -5.70 -15.13 6.72
C ASP A 505 -5.83 -16.65 6.80
N LYS A 506 -6.23 -17.16 7.98
CA LYS A 506 -6.54 -18.56 8.26
C LYS A 506 -7.67 -18.67 9.30
N GLY A 507 -8.88 -18.29 8.92
CA GLY A 507 -10.04 -18.30 9.82
C GLY A 507 -9.90 -17.23 10.90
N GLY A 508 -9.91 -17.62 12.18
CA GLY A 508 -9.78 -16.69 13.32
C GLY A 508 -8.37 -16.12 13.57
N ASN A 509 -7.46 -16.16 12.59
CA ASN A 509 -6.09 -15.66 12.69
C ASN A 509 -5.68 -15.01 11.34
N ALA A 510 -4.94 -13.90 11.40
CA ALA A 510 -4.40 -13.20 10.24
C ALA A 510 -2.89 -12.95 10.43
N ASN A 511 -2.09 -13.44 9.49
CA ASN A 511 -0.63 -13.26 9.47
C ASN A 511 -0.22 -12.17 8.47
N VAL A 512 0.88 -11.48 8.74
CA VAL A 512 1.50 -10.53 7.81
C VAL A 512 3.03 -10.67 7.90
N GLY A 513 3.76 -10.37 6.83
CA GLY A 513 5.22 -10.48 6.75
C GLY A 513 5.89 -9.24 6.12
N PHE A 514 7.12 -8.95 6.56
CA PHE A 514 7.84 -7.69 6.28
C PHE A 514 9.30 -7.86 5.84
N TRP A 515 9.74 -6.90 5.02
CA TRP A 515 11.15 -6.65 4.70
C TRP A 515 11.38 -5.16 4.40
N VAL A 516 12.63 -4.68 4.50
CA VAL A 516 13.00 -3.28 4.18
C VAL A 516 13.48 -3.13 2.74
N ARG A 517 13.38 -1.90 2.20
CA ARG A 517 14.01 -1.51 0.92
C ARG A 517 15.54 -1.46 1.00
N HIS A 518 16.09 -1.11 2.17
CA HIS A 518 17.54 -0.97 2.39
C HIS A 518 17.94 -1.58 3.74
N ALA A 519 19.01 -2.39 3.78
CA ALA A 519 19.42 -3.12 4.99
C ALA A 519 19.77 -2.22 6.20
N SER A 520 20.17 -0.95 5.97
CA SER A 520 20.37 0.05 7.02
C SER A 520 19.09 0.47 7.76
N ALA A 521 17.92 0.32 7.11
CA ALA A 521 16.62 0.52 7.76
C ALA A 521 16.17 -0.71 8.56
N TRP A 522 16.80 -1.89 8.41
CA TRP A 522 16.39 -3.11 9.11
C TRP A 522 16.52 -2.98 10.64
N PRO A 523 17.62 -2.44 11.22
CA PRO A 523 17.71 -2.11 12.65
C PRO A 523 16.70 -1.06 13.16
N TRP A 524 16.10 -0.26 12.27
CA TRP A 524 15.00 0.66 12.60
C TRP A 524 13.61 0.03 12.41
N LEU A 525 13.45 -0.88 11.44
CA LEU A 525 12.19 -1.59 11.21
C LEU A 525 11.94 -2.64 12.30
N GLN A 526 12.98 -3.37 12.71
CA GLN A 526 12.93 -4.50 13.64
C GLN A 526 12.16 -4.32 14.97
N ALA A 527 11.68 -3.13 15.37
CA ALA A 527 12.45 -2.13 16.13
C ALA A 527 11.58 -0.92 16.56
N PHE A 528 11.36 0.07 15.70
CA PHE A 528 10.26 1.05 15.83
C PHE A 528 8.94 0.33 16.10
N LEU A 529 8.80 -0.77 15.39
CA LEU A 529 7.54 -1.26 14.92
C LEU A 529 7.14 -2.49 15.78
N THR A 530 7.30 -2.43 17.11
CA THR A 530 7.15 -3.58 18.04
C THR A 530 5.82 -4.35 17.95
N LYS A 531 5.65 -5.54 18.58
CA LYS A 531 4.30 -6.17 18.67
C LYS A 531 3.29 -5.27 19.40
N GLN A 532 3.78 -4.47 20.35
CA GLN A 532 3.00 -3.43 21.03
C GLN A 532 2.75 -2.23 20.12
N ARG A 533 3.64 -1.95 19.17
CA ARG A 533 3.39 -0.99 18.09
C ARG A 533 2.33 -1.52 17.11
N LEU A 534 2.22 -2.83 16.84
CA LEU A 534 1.06 -3.37 16.10
C LEU A 534 -0.24 -3.04 16.82
N ILE A 535 -0.27 -3.27 18.12
CA ILE A 535 -1.42 -2.92 18.97
C ILE A 535 -1.72 -1.41 18.89
N GLN A 536 -0.71 -0.55 18.67
CA GLN A 536 -0.89 0.90 18.47
C GLN A 536 -1.22 1.31 17.02
N LEU A 537 -0.82 0.56 15.99
CA LEU A 537 -1.14 0.86 14.58
C LEU A 537 -2.45 0.20 14.12
N LEU A 538 -2.88 -0.89 14.75
CA LEU A 538 -4.26 -1.36 14.74
C LEU A 538 -5.20 -0.35 15.41
N GLY A 539 -4.66 0.48 16.31
CA GLY A 539 -5.32 1.68 16.84
C GLY A 539 -6.63 1.35 17.53
N ASP A 540 -7.74 1.77 16.89
CA ASP A 540 -9.09 1.64 17.43
C ASP A 540 -9.74 0.28 17.09
N ASP A 541 -9.10 -0.56 16.26
CA ASP A 541 -9.52 -1.95 15.99
C ASP A 541 -8.87 -2.98 16.95
N TRP A 542 -7.99 -2.57 17.86
CA TRP A 542 -7.44 -3.50 18.85
C TRP A 542 -8.49 -3.86 19.90
N HIS A 543 -8.68 -5.17 20.13
CA HIS A 543 -9.50 -5.71 21.21
C HIS A 543 -8.67 -6.64 22.09
N ASP A 544 -8.81 -6.56 23.41
CA ASP A 544 -7.97 -7.29 24.38
C ASP A 544 -8.11 -8.82 24.36
N GLN A 545 -9.03 -9.35 23.55
CA GLN A 545 -9.15 -10.78 23.25
C GLN A 545 -8.28 -11.25 22.07
N TYR A 546 -7.69 -10.32 21.31
CA TYR A 546 -6.83 -10.64 20.18
C TYR A 546 -5.40 -10.95 20.64
N MET A 547 -4.62 -11.61 19.77
CA MET A 547 -3.21 -11.94 20.05
C MET A 547 -2.34 -11.57 18.85
N VAL A 548 -1.42 -10.63 19.03
CA VAL A 548 -0.42 -10.30 17.99
C VAL A 548 0.72 -11.31 18.00
N GLU A 549 0.96 -11.92 16.85
CA GLU A 549 2.15 -12.71 16.52
C GLU A 549 3.01 -11.97 15.46
N ARG A 550 4.33 -12.21 15.44
CA ARG A 550 5.22 -11.67 14.41
C ARG A 550 6.40 -12.60 14.10
N CYS A 551 6.65 -12.81 12.81
CA CYS A 551 7.84 -13.44 12.23
C CYS A 551 8.86 -12.43 11.64
N ARG A 552 10.06 -12.91 11.27
CA ARG A 552 11.20 -12.12 10.76
C ARG A 552 11.91 -12.91 9.65
N TYR A 553 12.49 -12.22 8.66
CA TYR A 553 13.28 -12.82 7.57
C TYR A 553 14.61 -12.04 7.42
N ASP A 554 15.77 -12.71 7.53
CA ASP A 554 17.07 -12.04 7.75
C ASP A 554 18.11 -12.16 6.60
N ASN A 555 19.04 -11.21 6.58
CA ASN A 555 19.94 -10.89 5.44
C ASN A 555 21.13 -11.83 5.18
N VAL A 556 21.15 -13.08 5.68
CA VAL A 556 22.34 -13.96 5.59
C VAL A 556 22.22 -15.01 4.48
N ASP A 557 23.22 -15.12 3.62
CA ASP A 557 23.26 -16.10 2.52
C ASP A 557 24.71 -16.48 2.17
N PHE A 558 25.21 -17.53 2.81
CA PHE A 558 26.60 -18.01 2.68
C PHE A 558 27.00 -18.43 1.25
N ARG A 559 26.02 -18.65 0.36
CA ARG A 559 26.27 -18.93 -1.06
C ARG A 559 26.88 -17.74 -1.81
N LYS A 560 26.74 -16.52 -1.27
CA LYS A 560 27.36 -15.29 -1.80
C LYS A 560 28.78 -15.04 -1.26
N ALA A 561 29.13 -15.69 -0.15
CA ALA A 561 30.43 -15.53 0.51
C ALA A 561 31.48 -16.51 -0.03
N THR A 562 31.07 -17.74 -0.33
CA THR A 562 31.97 -18.77 -0.87
C THR A 562 32.31 -18.47 -2.32
N GLY A 563 33.59 -18.35 -2.64
CA GLY A 563 34.09 -17.96 -3.97
C GLY A 563 34.24 -16.46 -4.18
N TYR A 564 33.97 -15.62 -3.18
CA TYR A 564 34.20 -14.17 -3.25
C TYR A 564 35.69 -13.83 -3.38
N GLU A 565 36.03 -12.90 -4.28
CA GLU A 565 37.41 -12.45 -4.53
C GLU A 565 37.60 -11.01 -4.04
N HIS A 566 38.64 -10.80 -3.22
CA HIS A 566 39.07 -9.48 -2.77
C HIS A 566 39.92 -8.78 -3.84
N PRO A 567 40.00 -7.43 -3.84
CA PRO A 567 40.93 -6.68 -4.69
C PRO A 567 42.38 -7.20 -4.56
N SER A 568 43.10 -7.27 -5.69
CA SER A 568 44.48 -7.78 -5.71
C SER A 568 45.45 -6.82 -5.02
N ILE A 569 46.26 -7.34 -4.12
CA ILE A 569 47.24 -6.57 -3.33
C ILE A 569 48.54 -6.44 -4.11
N LYS A 570 48.93 -5.22 -4.49
CA LYS A 570 50.22 -4.97 -5.17
C LYS A 570 51.40 -5.21 -4.25
N CYS A 571 52.44 -5.85 -4.79
CA CYS A 571 53.60 -6.33 -4.03
C CYS A 571 54.91 -5.90 -4.70
N SER A 572 55.91 -5.46 -3.93
CA SER A 572 57.26 -5.23 -4.44
C SER A 572 58.35 -5.45 -3.40
N TYR A 573 59.49 -5.97 -3.86
CA TYR A 573 60.63 -6.27 -2.99
C TYR A 573 61.98 -6.20 -3.71
N ASN A 574 62.99 -5.82 -2.95
CA ASN A 574 64.37 -5.68 -3.37
C ASN A 574 65.23 -6.85 -2.83
N ARG A 575 66.54 -6.88 -3.12
CA ARG A 575 67.45 -7.95 -2.65
C ARG A 575 67.70 -7.93 -1.13
N ARG A 576 67.69 -6.75 -0.49
CA ARG A 576 67.77 -6.61 0.98
C ARG A 576 66.55 -7.22 1.68
N ASP A 577 65.38 -7.18 1.07
CA ASP A 577 64.16 -7.75 1.66
C ASP A 577 64.25 -9.30 1.78
N VAL A 578 64.79 -9.98 0.76
CA VAL A 578 64.97 -11.45 0.80
C VAL A 578 66.12 -11.87 1.71
N LEU A 579 67.22 -11.09 1.75
CA LEU A 579 68.33 -11.27 2.71
C LEU A 579 67.85 -11.12 4.16
N LEU A 580 67.07 -10.07 4.43
CA LEU A 580 66.51 -9.78 5.75
C LEU A 580 65.58 -10.92 6.22
N PHE A 581 64.73 -11.43 5.33
CA PHE A 581 63.85 -12.56 5.65
C PHE A 581 64.65 -13.84 5.95
N ALA A 582 65.63 -14.21 5.11
CA ALA A 582 66.47 -15.39 5.35
C ALA A 582 67.20 -15.32 6.71
N ASN A 583 67.76 -14.16 7.04
CA ASN A 583 68.39 -13.92 8.34
C ASN A 583 67.38 -14.00 9.50
N ALA A 584 66.19 -13.40 9.35
CA ALA A 584 65.15 -13.38 10.38
C ALA A 584 64.51 -14.75 10.68
N ILE A 585 64.60 -15.72 9.76
CA ILE A 585 64.09 -17.09 9.95
C ILE A 585 65.19 -18.08 10.40
N GLY A 586 66.44 -17.61 10.56
CA GLY A 586 67.53 -18.40 11.14
C GLY A 586 68.50 -19.06 10.16
N CYS A 587 68.53 -18.67 8.88
CA CYS A 587 69.59 -19.13 7.96
C CYS A 587 70.97 -18.73 8.49
N GLN A 588 71.97 -19.60 8.33
CA GLN A 588 73.28 -19.44 8.96
C GLN A 588 74.43 -19.22 7.97
N LYS A 589 75.64 -18.92 8.48
CA LYS A 589 76.85 -18.59 7.67
C LYS A 589 77.23 -19.66 6.62
N ASN A 590 76.79 -20.90 6.77
CA ASN A 590 76.98 -21.98 5.78
C ASN A 590 75.93 -21.98 4.66
N GLU A 591 74.97 -21.05 4.67
CA GLU A 591 73.86 -20.90 3.71
C GLU A 591 73.96 -19.54 2.98
N LEU A 592 75.17 -19.17 2.54
CA LEU A 592 75.45 -17.88 1.89
C LEU A 592 74.63 -17.64 0.62
N HIS A 593 74.12 -18.68 -0.03
CA HIS A 593 73.18 -18.58 -1.15
C HIS A 593 71.83 -17.94 -0.76
N PHE A 594 71.50 -17.83 0.53
CA PHE A 594 70.38 -17.03 1.04
C PHE A 594 70.81 -15.71 1.69
N LEU A 595 72.09 -15.52 2.02
CA LEU A 595 72.59 -14.43 2.87
C LEU A 595 73.62 -13.49 2.20
N TYR A 596 73.99 -13.72 0.94
CA TYR A 596 74.95 -12.89 0.21
C TYR A 596 74.56 -12.73 -1.26
N GLU A 597 74.23 -11.50 -1.67
CA GLU A 597 73.62 -11.19 -2.97
C GLU A 597 74.55 -11.25 -4.18
N LEU A 598 75.81 -11.63 -3.96
CA LEU A 598 76.84 -11.92 -4.96
C LEU A 598 77.29 -13.40 -4.94
N HIS A 599 76.64 -14.25 -4.16
CA HIS A 599 76.85 -15.71 -4.24
C HIS A 599 76.39 -16.23 -5.63
N PRO A 600 77.12 -17.15 -6.29
CA PRO A 600 76.76 -17.61 -7.64
C PRO A 600 75.36 -18.24 -7.71
N ASP A 601 74.97 -18.98 -6.68
CA ASP A 601 73.62 -19.56 -6.53
C ASP A 601 72.67 -18.69 -5.67
N PHE A 602 72.88 -17.37 -5.59
CA PHE A 602 72.03 -16.49 -4.76
C PHE A 602 70.54 -16.61 -5.12
N ALA A 603 69.73 -16.91 -4.11
CA ALA A 603 68.31 -17.23 -4.26
C ALA A 603 67.49 -16.64 -3.10
N ALA A 604 66.19 -16.47 -3.33
CA ALA A 604 65.24 -16.14 -2.28
C ALA A 604 64.73 -17.42 -1.59
N PHE A 605 64.49 -17.36 -0.28
CA PHE A 605 63.98 -18.51 0.46
C PHE A 605 62.52 -18.83 0.03
N PRO A 606 62.12 -20.10 -0.23
CA PRO A 606 60.88 -20.41 -0.94
C PRO A 606 59.59 -19.88 -0.29
N THR A 607 59.56 -19.74 1.04
CA THR A 607 58.37 -19.27 1.77
C THR A 607 58.27 -17.75 1.92
N PHE A 608 59.27 -16.98 1.50
CA PHE A 608 59.27 -15.50 1.52
C PHE A 608 57.97 -14.84 1.00
N PRO A 609 57.30 -15.34 -0.06
CA PRO A 609 56.01 -14.83 -0.53
C PRO A 609 54.92 -14.67 0.52
N VAL A 610 54.92 -15.46 1.61
CA VAL A 610 53.88 -15.40 2.66
C VAL A 610 53.82 -14.03 3.35
N ASN A 611 54.91 -13.28 3.38
CA ASN A 611 54.96 -11.94 3.97
C ASN A 611 54.54 -10.82 3.02
N LEU A 612 54.47 -11.07 1.70
CA LEU A 612 54.21 -10.01 0.71
C LEU A 612 52.79 -9.42 0.81
N ALA A 613 51.81 -10.19 1.29
CA ALA A 613 50.46 -9.66 1.56
C ALA A 613 50.44 -8.55 2.64
N PHE A 614 51.37 -8.61 3.60
CA PHE A 614 51.53 -7.59 4.64
C PHE A 614 52.44 -6.45 4.17
N LYS A 615 53.62 -6.79 3.63
CA LYS A 615 54.63 -5.82 3.15
C LYS A 615 54.13 -4.96 1.99
N GLN A 616 53.31 -5.54 1.11
CA GLN A 616 52.80 -4.90 -0.11
C GLN A 616 53.95 -4.30 -0.92
N THR A 617 53.90 -3.02 -1.27
CA THR A 617 54.97 -2.31 -2.00
C THR A 617 55.96 -1.56 -1.09
N ASP A 618 55.67 -1.47 0.20
CA ASP A 618 56.38 -0.59 1.13
C ASP A 618 57.84 -1.01 1.35
N GLN A 619 58.69 -0.01 1.57
CA GLN A 619 60.12 -0.18 1.88
C GLN A 619 60.46 0.30 3.30
N ASP A 620 59.43 0.66 4.08
CA ASP A 620 59.51 1.27 5.42
C ASP A 620 58.48 0.60 6.36
N VAL A 621 58.33 1.11 7.59
CA VAL A 621 57.30 0.72 8.55
C VAL A 621 55.93 1.29 8.19
N PHE A 622 54.84 0.61 8.57
CA PHE A 622 53.47 1.08 8.37
C PHE A 622 52.56 0.68 9.54
N ASP A 623 51.40 1.33 9.65
CA ASP A 623 50.35 0.95 10.60
C ASP A 623 49.70 -0.38 10.17
N PHE A 624 50.03 -1.44 10.90
CA PHE A 624 49.48 -2.77 10.69
C PHE A 624 47.97 -2.84 10.96
N ILE A 625 47.48 -2.16 12.01
CA ILE A 625 46.07 -2.25 12.42
C ILE A 625 45.19 -1.56 11.38
N ALA A 626 45.59 -0.39 10.90
CA ALA A 626 44.88 0.31 9.81
C ALA A 626 44.91 -0.48 8.50
N ARG A 627 46.00 -1.19 8.19
CA ARG A 627 46.15 -2.00 6.97
C ARG A 627 45.35 -3.31 7.00
N THR A 628 45.09 -3.87 8.19
CA THR A 628 44.43 -5.18 8.36
C THR A 628 42.89 -5.08 8.50
N VAL A 629 42.30 -3.88 8.37
CA VAL A 629 40.83 -3.72 8.29
C VAL A 629 40.30 -4.33 6.99
N THR A 630 39.66 -5.51 7.09
CA THR A 630 39.15 -6.26 5.94
C THR A 630 37.83 -5.70 5.39
N GLY A 631 37.68 -5.67 4.07
CA GLY A 631 36.41 -5.37 3.41
C GLY A 631 35.34 -6.45 3.64
N HIS A 632 34.06 -6.05 3.61
CA HIS A 632 32.92 -6.92 3.83
C HIS A 632 32.80 -8.03 2.77
N VAL A 633 32.72 -9.29 3.22
CA VAL A 633 32.44 -10.47 2.39
C VAL A 633 30.91 -10.61 2.20
N PRO A 634 30.36 -10.51 0.99
CA PRO A 634 28.91 -10.49 0.76
C PRO A 634 28.19 -11.75 1.27
N GLY A 635 27.07 -11.57 1.97
CA GLY A 635 26.25 -12.67 2.51
C GLY A 635 26.85 -13.38 3.74
N CYS A 636 28.04 -12.97 4.18
CA CYS A 636 28.63 -13.31 5.47
C CYS A 636 28.27 -12.23 6.51
N PRO A 637 28.10 -12.56 7.81
CA PRO A 637 28.18 -11.57 8.89
C PRO A 637 29.54 -10.83 8.87
N PRO A 638 29.63 -9.61 9.43
CA PRO A 638 30.91 -8.90 9.53
C PRO A 638 31.95 -9.70 10.31
N PHE A 639 33.15 -9.85 9.74
CA PHE A 639 34.30 -10.48 10.40
C PHE A 639 35.22 -9.41 10.99
N ASP A 640 35.47 -9.50 12.29
CA ASP A 640 36.40 -8.63 13.02
C ASP A 640 37.78 -9.27 13.06
N ALA A 641 38.71 -8.73 12.29
CA ALA A 641 40.09 -9.20 12.25
C ALA A 641 40.85 -9.00 13.58
N GLN A 642 40.49 -8.00 14.40
CA GLN A 642 41.14 -7.75 15.69
C GLN A 642 40.77 -8.80 16.74
N ARG A 643 39.55 -9.36 16.65
CA ARG A 643 39.10 -10.52 17.44
C ARG A 643 39.30 -11.85 16.70
N SER A 644 40.32 -11.92 15.84
CA SER A 644 40.67 -13.16 15.12
C SER A 644 42.09 -13.62 15.42
N VAL A 645 42.33 -14.92 15.27
CA VAL A 645 43.67 -15.52 15.29
C VAL A 645 43.89 -16.39 14.05
N ASP A 646 45.14 -16.48 13.60
CA ASP A 646 45.51 -17.43 12.56
C ASP A 646 45.40 -18.86 13.08
N GLY A 647 44.53 -19.66 12.47
CA GLY A 647 44.42 -21.09 12.74
C GLY A 647 45.41 -21.91 11.92
N GLU A 648 45.44 -21.70 10.60
CA GLU A 648 46.20 -22.55 9.68
C GLU A 648 46.81 -21.73 8.53
N ARG A 649 48.00 -22.13 8.08
CA ARG A 649 48.71 -21.56 6.92
C ARG A 649 49.36 -22.67 6.09
N GLY A 650 49.24 -22.54 4.77
CA GLY A 650 49.89 -23.40 3.78
C GLY A 650 50.43 -22.61 2.59
N ILE A 651 51.42 -23.18 1.90
CA ILE A 651 52.02 -22.68 0.66
C ILE A 651 52.38 -23.83 -0.28
N GLU A 652 52.25 -23.58 -1.57
CA GLU A 652 52.65 -24.42 -2.70
C GLU A 652 53.53 -23.59 -3.63
N ILE A 653 54.71 -24.12 -3.97
CA ILE A 653 55.74 -23.46 -4.77
C ILE A 653 55.58 -23.89 -6.24
N LEU A 654 54.78 -23.11 -6.97
CA LEU A 654 54.50 -23.33 -8.39
C LEU A 654 55.76 -23.02 -9.24
N ARG A 655 56.45 -21.92 -8.92
CA ARG A 655 57.70 -21.48 -9.54
C ARG A 655 58.63 -20.84 -8.50
N PRO A 656 59.96 -20.94 -8.66
CA PRO A 656 60.90 -20.24 -7.78
C PRO A 656 60.67 -18.73 -7.81
N ILE A 657 60.61 -18.10 -6.63
CA ILE A 657 60.42 -16.66 -6.50
C ILE A 657 61.76 -15.93 -6.84
N PRO A 658 61.76 -14.89 -7.70
CA PRO A 658 62.98 -14.16 -8.04
C PRO A 658 63.63 -13.45 -6.85
N VAL A 659 64.91 -13.11 -6.95
CA VAL A 659 65.66 -12.40 -5.88
C VAL A 659 65.31 -10.92 -5.75
N SER A 660 64.50 -10.36 -6.66
CA SER A 660 63.87 -9.05 -6.55
C SER A 660 62.70 -8.96 -7.54
N SER A 661 61.68 -8.16 -7.21
CA SER A 661 60.57 -7.85 -8.13
C SER A 661 60.92 -6.82 -9.22
N LYS A 662 62.19 -6.40 -9.37
CA LYS A 662 62.60 -5.38 -10.35
C LYS A 662 62.24 -5.82 -11.77
N GLY A 663 61.25 -5.14 -12.38
CA GLY A 663 60.77 -5.41 -13.74
C GLY A 663 59.43 -6.14 -13.80
N LEU A 664 59.01 -6.80 -12.72
CA LEU A 664 57.72 -7.49 -12.60
C LEU A 664 56.60 -6.52 -12.21
N ASP A 665 55.33 -6.93 -12.35
CA ASP A 665 54.16 -6.29 -11.71
C ASP A 665 53.45 -7.29 -10.80
N LEU A 666 54.03 -7.54 -9.62
CA LEU A 666 53.54 -8.58 -8.72
C LEU A 666 52.26 -8.16 -7.97
N GLU A 667 51.32 -9.10 -7.87
CA GLU A 667 50.10 -8.95 -7.07
C GLU A 667 49.70 -10.27 -6.39
N VAL A 668 49.13 -10.19 -5.19
CA VAL A 668 48.45 -11.30 -4.52
C VAL A 668 46.95 -11.18 -4.76
N ARG A 669 46.36 -12.16 -5.43
CA ARG A 669 44.90 -12.31 -5.59
C ARG A 669 44.38 -13.15 -4.43
N ASN A 670 43.36 -12.71 -3.71
CA ASN A 670 42.86 -13.35 -2.48
C ASN A 670 41.38 -13.72 -2.60
N LYS A 671 41.02 -14.97 -2.28
CA LYS A 671 39.69 -15.55 -2.53
C LYS A 671 39.17 -16.28 -1.29
N VAL A 672 37.95 -15.99 -0.87
CA VAL A 672 37.25 -16.73 0.19
C VAL A 672 36.82 -18.09 -0.35
N ILE A 673 37.28 -19.16 0.28
CA ILE A 673 36.95 -20.55 -0.10
C ILE A 673 36.01 -21.24 0.92
N GLY A 674 35.78 -20.64 2.09
CA GLY A 674 34.78 -21.12 3.04
C GLY A 674 34.47 -20.12 4.16
N VAL A 675 33.21 -20.10 4.59
CA VAL A 675 32.72 -19.39 5.78
C VAL A 675 31.93 -20.38 6.62
N TYR A 676 32.35 -20.62 7.87
CA TYR A 676 31.73 -21.64 8.72
C TYR A 676 31.45 -21.16 10.15
N ASP A 677 30.33 -21.57 10.73
CA ASP A 677 30.00 -21.32 12.14
C ASP A 677 30.39 -22.54 12.98
N LYS A 678 31.06 -22.31 14.12
CA LYS A 678 31.37 -23.34 15.12
C LYS A 678 30.54 -23.22 16.40
N GLY A 679 29.41 -22.51 16.36
CA GLY A 679 28.49 -22.31 17.47
C GLY A 679 28.97 -21.23 18.45
N GLY A 680 29.66 -20.21 17.93
CA GLY A 680 30.28 -19.15 18.75
C GLY A 680 31.60 -18.62 18.20
N ALA A 681 32.23 -19.30 17.24
CA ALA A 681 33.36 -18.77 16.49
C ALA A 681 33.10 -18.87 14.98
N MET A 682 33.54 -17.86 14.22
CA MET A 682 33.56 -17.89 12.76
C MET A 682 34.88 -18.50 12.27
N ILE A 683 34.81 -19.36 11.25
CA ILE A 683 35.97 -19.74 10.44
C ILE A 683 35.86 -19.03 9.09
N LEU A 684 36.92 -18.33 8.69
CA LEU A 684 37.10 -17.80 7.35
C LEU A 684 38.28 -18.52 6.71
N GLU A 685 38.03 -19.35 5.70
CA GLU A 685 39.07 -19.99 4.89
C GLU A 685 39.29 -19.21 3.59
N ALA A 686 40.54 -18.94 3.24
CA ALA A 686 40.93 -18.17 2.07
C ALA A 686 42.11 -18.80 1.31
N GLU A 687 42.15 -18.56 0.01
CA GLU A 687 43.20 -18.95 -0.94
C GLU A 687 43.84 -17.69 -1.54
N GLN A 688 45.17 -17.67 -1.61
CA GLN A 688 45.95 -16.54 -2.11
C GLN A 688 46.90 -16.99 -3.22
N LEU A 689 46.94 -16.25 -4.33
CA LEU A 689 47.80 -16.55 -5.48
C LEU A 689 48.71 -15.36 -5.78
N LEU A 690 50.03 -15.53 -5.64
CA LEU A 690 51.02 -14.53 -6.06
C LEU A 690 51.31 -14.70 -7.55
N VAL A 691 51.07 -13.63 -8.32
CA VAL A 691 51.28 -13.62 -9.78
C VAL A 691 52.07 -12.39 -10.22
N ASP A 692 52.84 -12.49 -11.30
CA ASP A 692 53.18 -11.32 -12.12
C ASP A 692 52.02 -11.02 -13.08
N ARG A 693 51.42 -9.84 -12.97
CA ARG A 693 50.27 -9.43 -13.80
C ARG A 693 50.65 -9.20 -15.27
N LYS A 694 51.91 -8.88 -15.60
CA LYS A 694 52.35 -8.67 -17.00
C LYS A 694 52.28 -9.96 -17.82
N THR A 695 52.69 -11.07 -17.24
CA THR A 695 52.73 -12.40 -17.89
C THR A 695 51.62 -13.35 -17.41
N ASN A 696 50.85 -12.94 -16.39
CA ASN A 696 49.94 -13.79 -15.61
C ASN A 696 50.63 -15.03 -14.98
N THR A 697 51.96 -14.97 -14.78
CA THR A 697 52.76 -16.06 -14.23
C THR A 697 52.55 -16.19 -12.72
N ALA A 698 51.95 -17.29 -12.28
CA ALA A 698 51.83 -17.61 -10.85
C ALA A 698 53.14 -18.20 -10.27
N TYR A 699 53.54 -17.71 -9.11
CA TYR A 699 54.74 -18.16 -8.38
C TYR A 699 54.40 -19.06 -7.20
N THR A 700 53.45 -18.64 -6.36
CA THR A 700 53.01 -19.43 -5.19
C THR A 700 51.50 -19.37 -5.04
N LYS A 701 50.94 -20.51 -4.63
CA LYS A 701 49.57 -20.63 -4.12
C LYS A 701 49.66 -20.81 -2.61
N MET A 702 48.83 -20.11 -1.85
CA MET A 702 48.85 -20.07 -0.39
C MET A 702 47.45 -20.28 0.16
N THR A 703 47.34 -20.88 1.33
CA THR A 703 46.06 -21.11 2.02
C THR A 703 46.11 -20.53 3.43
N SER A 704 44.96 -20.03 3.86
CA SER A 704 44.78 -19.25 5.08
C SER A 704 43.51 -19.71 5.78
N THR A 705 43.54 -19.84 7.09
CA THR A 705 42.35 -20.04 7.92
C THR A 705 42.42 -19.09 9.11
N ALA A 706 41.49 -18.16 9.18
CA ALA A 706 41.33 -17.24 10.31
C ALA A 706 40.17 -17.71 11.20
N PHE A 707 40.35 -17.62 12.52
CA PHE A 707 39.41 -18.04 13.55
C PHE A 707 38.91 -16.82 14.33
N GLY A 708 37.67 -16.39 14.07
CA GLY A 708 37.02 -15.25 14.72
C GLY A 708 36.42 -15.62 16.07
N ILE A 709 37.07 -15.20 17.16
CA ILE A 709 36.74 -15.58 18.55
C ILE A 709 35.48 -14.84 19.01
N GLY A 710 34.41 -15.57 19.34
CA GLY A 710 33.14 -14.96 19.75
C GLY A 710 32.41 -14.25 18.61
N GLN A 711 32.59 -14.74 17.37
CA GLN A 711 32.00 -14.18 16.14
C GLN A 711 31.06 -15.16 15.41
N GLY A 712 30.84 -16.36 15.98
CA GLY A 712 29.82 -17.31 15.51
C GLY A 712 28.48 -17.14 16.24
N GLY A 713 27.55 -18.08 16.06
CA GLY A 713 26.20 -18.00 16.63
C GLY A 713 25.19 -17.31 15.70
N TYR A 714 25.34 -17.55 14.40
CA TYR A 714 24.48 -17.04 13.32
C TYR A 714 23.87 -18.18 12.49
N ASP A 715 23.86 -19.40 13.04
CA ASP A 715 23.36 -20.65 12.47
C ASP A 715 23.89 -20.98 11.06
N GLY A 716 25.18 -20.68 10.85
CA GLY A 716 25.89 -20.99 9.61
C GLY A 716 26.31 -22.46 9.44
N PRO A 717 26.76 -22.83 8.23
CA PRO A 717 27.23 -24.18 7.95
C PRO A 717 28.49 -24.50 8.77
N ARG A 718 28.59 -25.73 9.32
CA ARG A 718 29.72 -26.12 10.18
C ARG A 718 31.05 -26.40 9.47
N GLY A 719 31.06 -26.49 8.14
CA GLY A 719 32.26 -26.77 7.34
C GLY A 719 32.79 -28.20 7.42
N PRO A 720 33.74 -28.58 6.55
CA PRO A 720 34.25 -29.94 6.44
C PRO A 720 35.14 -30.34 7.63
N SER A 721 35.24 -31.65 7.88
CA SER A 721 36.21 -32.22 8.82
C SER A 721 37.49 -32.60 8.07
N LYS A 722 38.56 -31.81 8.23
CA LYS A 722 39.89 -32.11 7.67
C LYS A 722 40.59 -33.17 8.55
N PRO A 723 41.11 -34.28 7.98
CA PRO A 723 41.88 -35.28 8.74
C PRO A 723 43.08 -34.65 9.47
N ALA A 724 43.34 -35.11 10.69
CA ALA A 724 44.48 -34.63 11.48
C ALA A 724 45.77 -35.36 11.06
N MET A 725 46.74 -34.63 10.50
CA MET A 725 48.08 -35.12 10.21
C MET A 725 48.85 -35.33 11.52
N LYS A 726 48.76 -36.54 12.09
CA LYS A 726 49.43 -36.91 13.34
C LYS A 726 50.84 -37.44 13.05
N PRO A 727 51.86 -37.08 13.86
CA PRO A 727 53.15 -37.75 13.82
C PRO A 727 53.00 -39.28 14.01
N PRO A 728 53.73 -40.11 13.24
CA PRO A 728 53.70 -41.56 13.39
C PRO A 728 54.38 -41.98 14.70
N TYR A 729 53.97 -43.11 15.28
CA TYR A 729 54.50 -43.62 16.55
C TYR A 729 55.89 -44.29 16.37
N ARG A 730 56.87 -43.48 15.98
CA ARG A 730 58.29 -43.83 15.78
C ARG A 730 59.17 -42.61 16.01
N ARG A 731 60.49 -42.80 16.13
CA ARG A 731 61.43 -41.66 16.22
C ARG A 731 61.38 -40.79 14.93
N PRO A 732 61.61 -39.47 15.03
CA PRO A 732 61.78 -38.61 13.86
C PRO A 732 62.97 -39.05 13.01
N ASP A 733 62.88 -38.85 11.70
CA ASP A 733 64.00 -39.06 10.77
C ASP A 733 64.99 -37.89 10.80
N ALA A 734 64.46 -36.68 11.04
CA ALA A 734 65.25 -35.48 11.26
C ALA A 734 64.68 -34.61 12.38
N VAL A 735 65.57 -33.87 13.03
CA VAL A 735 65.23 -32.83 14.01
C VAL A 735 66.05 -31.59 13.69
N HIS A 736 65.40 -30.43 13.72
CA HIS A 736 66.06 -29.12 13.69
C HIS A 736 65.73 -28.37 14.98
N ILE A 737 66.73 -27.74 15.59
CA ILE A 737 66.60 -26.99 16.85
C ILE A 737 67.13 -25.58 16.61
N ILE A 738 66.29 -24.59 16.90
CA ILE A 738 66.64 -23.17 16.84
C ILE A 738 66.31 -22.50 18.17
N LYS A 739 67.28 -21.77 18.74
CA LYS A 739 67.06 -20.95 19.94
C LYS A 739 66.62 -19.57 19.50
N THR A 740 65.45 -19.13 19.93
CA THR A 740 65.02 -17.74 19.72
C THR A 740 65.61 -16.83 20.80
N THR A 741 65.74 -15.55 20.50
CA THR A 741 66.20 -14.48 21.40
C THR A 741 65.07 -13.48 21.65
N PRO A 742 65.17 -12.61 22.68
CA PRO A 742 64.19 -11.52 22.88
C PRO A 742 63.98 -10.65 21.63
N GLU A 743 65.04 -10.39 20.88
CA GLU A 743 65.05 -9.54 19.68
C GLU A 743 64.49 -10.24 18.44
N THR A 744 64.23 -11.55 18.48
CA THR A 744 63.85 -12.34 17.29
C THR A 744 62.51 -11.86 16.68
N ALA A 745 61.53 -11.50 17.52
CA ALA A 745 60.26 -10.92 17.04
C ALA A 745 60.43 -9.50 16.48
N LEU A 746 61.39 -8.73 17.04
CA LEU A 746 61.73 -7.37 16.62
C LEU A 746 62.51 -7.35 15.30
N LEU A 747 63.25 -8.42 14.98
CA LEU A 747 63.87 -8.63 13.68
C LEU A 747 62.85 -9.10 12.64
N TYR A 748 62.03 -10.11 12.96
CA TYR A 748 61.08 -10.67 11.99
C TYR A 748 59.97 -9.70 11.57
N ARG A 749 59.51 -8.79 12.46
CA ARG A 749 58.51 -7.77 12.09
C ARG A 749 58.96 -6.89 10.93
N LEU A 750 60.26 -6.66 10.75
CA LEU A 750 60.83 -5.89 9.63
C LEU A 750 60.60 -6.55 8.26
N CYS A 751 60.20 -7.83 8.23
CA CYS A 751 59.81 -8.53 7.02
C CYS A 751 58.34 -8.27 6.61
N GLY A 752 57.56 -7.50 7.38
CA GLY A 752 56.22 -7.01 7.02
C GLY A 752 55.15 -7.12 8.11
N ASP A 753 55.33 -7.98 9.13
CA ASP A 753 54.35 -8.14 10.21
C ASP A 753 54.64 -7.18 11.38
N TYR A 754 54.20 -5.93 11.22
CA TYR A 754 54.44 -4.85 12.19
C TYR A 754 53.51 -4.83 13.40
N ASN A 755 52.61 -5.81 13.58
CA ASN A 755 51.60 -5.85 14.64
C ASN A 755 52.20 -5.58 16.05
N PRO A 756 51.67 -4.61 16.83
CA PRO A 756 52.15 -4.29 18.18
C PRO A 756 52.20 -5.48 19.15
N LEU A 757 51.39 -6.51 18.93
CA LEU A 757 51.41 -7.79 19.68
C LEU A 757 52.79 -8.47 19.75
N HIS A 758 53.69 -8.14 18.82
CA HIS A 758 55.03 -8.72 18.68
C HIS A 758 56.15 -7.72 19.06
N ALA A 759 55.82 -6.62 19.74
CA ALA A 759 56.79 -5.58 20.13
C ALA A 759 56.42 -4.75 21.40
N ASP A 760 55.14 -4.52 21.70
CA ASP A 760 54.69 -3.86 22.93
C ASP A 760 54.25 -4.93 23.96
N GLU A 761 55.05 -5.10 25.01
CA GLU A 761 54.76 -5.98 26.15
C GLU A 761 53.39 -5.69 26.78
N ALA A 762 53.03 -4.42 26.93
CA ALA A 762 51.76 -4.01 27.49
C ALA A 762 50.60 -4.26 26.50
N PHE A 763 50.84 -4.26 25.18
CA PHE A 763 49.86 -4.71 24.19
C PHE A 763 49.61 -6.21 24.29
N GLY A 764 50.67 -7.01 24.38
CA GLY A 764 50.57 -8.45 24.57
C GLY A 764 49.81 -8.83 25.86
N GLN A 765 50.07 -8.11 26.96
CA GLN A 765 49.34 -8.26 28.21
C GLN A 765 47.86 -7.84 28.11
N ARG A 766 47.56 -6.70 27.46
CA ARG A 766 46.16 -6.28 27.17
C ARG A 766 45.43 -7.29 26.27
N ALA A 767 46.15 -8.00 25.41
CA ALA A 767 45.62 -9.07 24.56
C ALA A 767 45.51 -10.44 25.26
N GLY A 768 45.87 -10.56 26.54
CA GLY A 768 45.72 -11.77 27.35
C GLY A 768 46.93 -12.72 27.38
N PHE A 769 48.09 -12.30 26.87
CA PHE A 769 49.34 -13.06 26.93
C PHE A 769 50.21 -12.62 28.12
N LYS A 770 51.33 -13.32 28.38
CA LYS A 770 52.27 -12.94 29.47
C LYS A 770 53.04 -11.63 29.18
N GLY A 771 53.09 -11.24 27.92
CA GLY A 771 53.99 -10.25 27.35
C GLY A 771 53.85 -10.25 25.82
N SER A 772 54.83 -9.71 25.09
CA SER A 772 54.86 -9.88 23.63
C SER A 772 55.09 -11.35 23.24
N ILE A 773 54.58 -11.73 22.08
CA ILE A 773 54.73 -13.09 21.54
C ILE A 773 55.47 -13.06 20.20
N LEU A 774 56.17 -14.12 19.86
CA LEU A 774 56.76 -14.28 18.53
C LEU A 774 55.65 -14.50 17.49
N GLN A 775 55.82 -13.95 16.28
CA GLN A 775 54.88 -14.15 15.18
C GLN A 775 54.67 -15.65 14.91
N GLY A 776 53.41 -16.05 14.67
CA GLY A 776 53.11 -17.41 14.20
C GLY A 776 53.87 -17.72 12.91
N LEU A 777 53.86 -16.78 11.96
CA LEU A 777 54.60 -16.89 10.69
C LEU A 777 56.13 -16.94 10.87
N ALA A 778 56.72 -16.36 11.92
CA ALA A 778 58.15 -16.54 12.20
C ALA A 778 58.43 -17.99 12.59
N THR A 779 57.67 -18.53 13.55
CA THR A 779 57.75 -19.93 14.00
C THR A 779 57.56 -20.91 12.83
N TRP A 780 56.60 -20.63 11.95
CA TRP A 780 56.29 -21.38 10.73
C TRP A 780 57.44 -21.34 9.72
N ASN A 781 58.02 -20.17 9.45
CA ASN A 781 59.15 -20.05 8.52
C ASN A 781 60.46 -20.64 9.08
N MET A 782 60.69 -20.59 10.39
CA MET A 782 61.81 -21.30 11.05
C MET A 782 61.68 -22.82 10.92
N ALA A 783 60.46 -23.36 11.04
CA ALA A 783 60.21 -24.78 10.78
C ALA A 783 60.40 -25.14 9.29
N ALA A 784 60.02 -24.25 8.36
CA ALA A 784 60.30 -24.40 6.93
C ALA A 784 61.82 -24.40 6.61
N HIS A 785 62.59 -23.50 7.23
CA HIS A 785 64.06 -23.48 7.16
C HIS A 785 64.64 -24.79 7.67
N GLY A 786 64.21 -25.26 8.83
CA GLY A 786 64.65 -26.54 9.39
C GLY A 786 64.38 -27.72 8.46
N LEU A 787 63.17 -27.81 7.89
CA LEU A 787 62.80 -28.85 6.91
C LEU A 787 63.67 -28.81 5.66
N LEU A 788 63.84 -27.63 5.05
CA LEU A 788 64.65 -27.48 3.86
C LEU A 788 66.14 -27.74 4.14
N GLN A 789 66.65 -27.34 5.30
CA GLN A 789 68.03 -27.62 5.69
C GLN A 789 68.28 -29.12 5.90
N LYS A 790 67.39 -29.82 6.63
CA LYS A 790 67.61 -31.23 7.01
C LYS A 790 67.25 -32.25 5.94
N LEU A 791 66.25 -31.97 5.11
CA LEU A 791 65.76 -32.92 4.08
C LEU A 791 65.99 -32.40 2.66
N GLY A 792 65.99 -31.08 2.46
CA GLY A 792 66.21 -30.40 1.19
C GLY A 792 67.67 -30.01 0.89
N ASN A 793 68.63 -30.30 1.78
CA ASN A 793 70.04 -29.86 1.69
C ASN A 793 70.19 -28.32 1.50
N SER A 794 69.26 -27.54 2.05
CA SER A 794 69.13 -26.08 1.87
C SER A 794 68.92 -25.61 0.42
N ASP A 795 68.63 -26.50 -0.56
CA ASP A 795 68.39 -26.12 -1.96
C ASP A 795 66.95 -25.59 -2.18
N PRO A 796 66.75 -24.27 -2.43
CA PRO A 796 65.41 -23.69 -2.54
C PRO A 796 64.56 -24.30 -3.67
N TYR A 797 65.18 -24.91 -4.68
CA TYR A 797 64.48 -25.51 -5.81
C TYR A 797 63.83 -26.87 -5.47
N ARG A 798 64.06 -27.41 -4.25
CA ARG A 798 63.50 -28.71 -3.79
C ARG A 798 62.20 -28.58 -2.98
N PHE A 799 61.86 -27.41 -2.45
CA PHE A 799 60.63 -27.21 -1.65
C PHE A 799 59.40 -27.13 -2.56
N LYS A 800 58.37 -27.95 -2.33
CA LYS A 800 57.17 -28.01 -3.19
C LYS A 800 55.87 -27.57 -2.52
N ALA A 801 55.59 -28.06 -1.33
CA ALA A 801 54.47 -27.58 -0.52
C ALA A 801 54.80 -27.65 0.97
N TYR A 802 54.15 -26.83 1.77
CA TYR A 802 54.41 -26.72 3.21
C TYR A 802 53.21 -26.10 3.93
N GLY A 803 52.80 -26.64 5.08
CA GLY A 803 51.73 -26.06 5.88
C GLY A 803 51.63 -26.62 7.29
N ALA A 804 50.99 -25.87 8.18
CA ALA A 804 50.76 -26.24 9.57
C ALA A 804 49.62 -25.42 10.22
N ARG A 805 49.09 -25.99 11.32
CA ARG A 805 48.15 -25.37 12.23
C ARG A 805 48.86 -24.80 13.45
N PHE A 806 48.64 -23.51 13.72
CA PHE A 806 49.04 -22.86 14.96
C PHE A 806 48.22 -23.42 16.12
N LYS A 807 48.89 -23.86 17.18
CA LYS A 807 48.26 -24.53 18.32
C LYS A 807 48.49 -23.82 19.65
N ASN A 808 49.65 -23.16 19.80
CA ASN A 808 50.01 -22.37 20.97
C ASN A 808 50.94 -21.23 20.53
N VAL A 809 51.02 -20.18 21.34
CA VAL A 809 52.00 -19.09 21.16
C VAL A 809 53.43 -19.54 21.48
N VAL A 810 54.39 -18.82 20.92
CA VAL A 810 55.83 -18.88 21.24
C VAL A 810 56.22 -17.54 21.87
N TYR A 811 57.03 -17.56 22.92
CA TYR A 811 57.60 -16.35 23.52
C TYR A 811 59.03 -16.13 23.02
N PRO A 812 59.45 -14.89 22.72
CA PRO A 812 60.83 -14.59 22.35
C PRO A 812 61.80 -15.05 23.46
N GLY A 813 62.67 -16.00 23.15
CA GLY A 813 63.51 -16.70 24.13
C GLY A 813 63.18 -18.19 24.32
N ASP A 814 62.08 -18.71 23.78
CA ASP A 814 61.79 -20.17 23.73
C ASP A 814 62.81 -20.91 22.81
N THR A 815 63.13 -22.18 23.08
CA THR A 815 63.83 -23.05 22.10
C THR A 815 62.82 -23.83 21.28
N LEU A 816 62.86 -23.71 19.96
CA LEU A 816 61.98 -24.45 19.06
C LEU A 816 62.67 -25.73 18.57
N GLU A 817 62.01 -26.87 18.79
CA GLU A 817 62.42 -28.18 18.28
C GLU A 817 61.40 -28.65 17.24
N THR A 818 61.79 -28.64 15.96
CA THR A 818 60.98 -29.14 14.84
C THR A 818 61.39 -30.57 14.53
N ARG A 819 60.44 -31.50 14.67
CA ARG A 819 60.60 -32.94 14.48
C ARG A 819 59.93 -33.37 13.19
N MET A 820 60.61 -34.17 12.38
CA MET A 820 60.24 -34.44 10.98
C MET A 820 60.23 -35.94 10.73
N TRP A 821 59.19 -36.42 10.06
CA TRP A 821 59.02 -37.82 9.67
C TRP A 821 58.64 -37.90 8.19
N VAL A 822 59.47 -38.57 7.39
CA VAL A 822 59.09 -38.95 6.02
C VAL A 822 58.06 -40.07 6.12
N VAL A 823 56.85 -39.83 5.62
CA VAL A 823 55.72 -40.77 5.69
C VAL A 823 55.46 -41.48 4.36
N GLY A 824 56.01 -40.98 3.26
CA GLY A 824 56.00 -41.64 1.95
C GLY A 824 56.90 -40.92 0.94
N THR A 825 57.14 -41.56 -0.20
CA THR A 825 57.70 -40.93 -1.39
C THR A 825 56.83 -41.28 -2.59
N GLU A 826 56.39 -40.29 -3.36
CA GLU A 826 55.64 -40.47 -4.60
C GLU A 826 56.26 -39.58 -5.70
N GLU A 827 56.48 -40.13 -6.89
CA GLU A 827 57.09 -39.45 -8.06
C GLU A 827 58.40 -38.66 -7.77
N GLY A 828 59.19 -39.10 -6.77
CA GLY A 828 60.43 -38.42 -6.36
C GLY A 828 60.24 -37.23 -5.40
N VAL A 829 59.02 -37.03 -4.90
CA VAL A 829 58.68 -36.10 -3.82
C VAL A 829 58.52 -36.90 -2.52
N ASP A 830 59.24 -36.51 -1.47
CA ASP A 830 58.99 -36.98 -0.11
C ASP A 830 57.83 -36.21 0.53
N ASP A 831 56.84 -36.95 1.02
CA ASP A 831 55.79 -36.44 1.91
C ASP A 831 56.27 -36.54 3.36
N VAL A 832 56.30 -35.40 4.04
CA VAL A 832 56.86 -35.24 5.38
C VAL A 832 55.78 -34.75 6.32
N VAL A 833 55.54 -35.45 7.42
CA VAL A 833 54.76 -34.95 8.56
C VAL A 833 55.72 -34.33 9.57
N PHE A 834 55.33 -33.24 10.21
CA PHE A 834 56.14 -32.61 11.25
C PHE A 834 55.31 -32.03 12.41
N GLU A 835 55.98 -31.83 13.54
CA GLU A 835 55.49 -30.98 14.64
C GLU A 835 56.61 -30.04 15.07
N THR A 836 56.25 -28.89 15.66
CA THR A 836 57.22 -28.02 16.34
C THR A 836 56.76 -27.82 17.78
N VAL A 837 57.66 -28.10 18.71
CA VAL A 837 57.45 -27.93 20.15
C VAL A 837 58.40 -26.87 20.71
N VAL A 838 57.98 -26.21 21.78
CA VAL A 838 58.93 -25.54 22.68
C VAL A 838 59.62 -26.63 23.50
N LYS A 839 60.96 -26.63 23.50
CA LYS A 839 61.77 -27.71 24.06
C LYS A 839 61.76 -27.72 25.58
N GLU A 840 61.64 -26.54 26.19
CA GLU A 840 61.68 -26.34 27.64
C GLU A 840 60.43 -26.88 28.38
N ASP A 841 59.24 -26.80 27.78
CA ASP A 841 57.97 -27.22 28.41
C ASP A 841 57.16 -28.27 27.61
N GLY A 842 57.63 -28.66 26.41
CA GLY A 842 56.96 -29.61 25.53
C GLY A 842 55.72 -29.07 24.81
N ARG A 843 55.45 -27.76 24.88
CA ARG A 843 54.27 -27.12 24.28
C ARG A 843 54.32 -27.23 22.76
N VAL A 844 53.45 -28.05 22.17
CA VAL A 844 53.25 -28.14 20.72
C VAL A 844 52.70 -26.80 20.21
N VAL A 845 53.49 -26.07 19.43
CA VAL A 845 53.16 -24.74 18.88
C VAL A 845 52.73 -24.82 17.41
N LEU A 846 53.36 -25.70 16.62
CA LEU A 846 52.89 -26.09 15.28
C LEU A 846 52.43 -27.56 15.29
N SER A 847 51.25 -27.82 14.73
CA SER A 847 50.62 -29.14 14.66
C SER A 847 49.98 -29.36 13.29
N ASN A 848 49.59 -30.60 12.98
CA ASN A 848 49.16 -31.01 11.62
C ASN A 848 50.16 -30.58 10.52
N GLY A 849 51.45 -30.54 10.87
CA GLY A 849 52.50 -30.08 9.97
C GLY A 849 52.70 -31.06 8.82
N HIS A 850 52.71 -30.55 7.60
CA HIS A 850 52.98 -31.32 6.39
C HIS A 850 53.92 -30.54 5.44
N ALA A 851 54.77 -31.26 4.72
CA ALA A 851 55.62 -30.72 3.67
C ALA A 851 55.80 -31.71 2.52
N LYS A 852 56.05 -31.20 1.31
CA LYS A 852 56.47 -31.97 0.13
C LYS A 852 57.83 -31.45 -0.34
N ILE A 853 58.83 -32.33 -0.40
CA ILE A 853 60.22 -31.99 -0.71
C ILE A 853 60.73 -32.95 -1.79
N LEU A 854 61.22 -32.43 -2.92
CA LEU A 854 61.83 -33.24 -3.98
C LEU A 854 63.11 -33.92 -3.50
N LYS A 855 63.40 -35.14 -3.95
CA LYS A 855 64.70 -35.82 -3.68
C LYS A 855 65.86 -35.22 -4.46
N GLU A 856 65.62 -34.85 -5.71
CA GLU A 856 66.61 -34.23 -6.60
C GLU A 856 66.16 -32.84 -7.08
N LYS A 857 67.11 -32.04 -7.58
CA LYS A 857 66.83 -30.70 -8.12
C LYS A 857 66.07 -30.80 -9.44
N ALA A 858 64.84 -30.30 -9.48
CA ALA A 858 64.05 -30.30 -10.71
C ALA A 858 64.74 -29.50 -11.83
N LYS A 859 64.88 -30.09 -13.03
CA LYS A 859 65.32 -29.41 -14.24
C LYS A 859 64.23 -28.46 -14.77
N LEU A 860 64.05 -27.33 -14.09
CA LEU A 860 63.22 -26.22 -14.59
C LEU A 860 63.89 -25.60 -15.82
N SER A 861 63.16 -25.53 -16.93
CA SER A 861 63.63 -24.92 -18.17
C SER A 861 63.85 -23.42 -17.98
N ARG A 862 65.01 -22.91 -18.42
CA ARG A 862 65.22 -21.47 -18.61
C ARG A 862 64.48 -21.03 -19.87
N LEU A 863 63.54 -20.11 -19.69
CA LEU A 863 62.98 -19.19 -20.70
C LEU A 863 62.98 -17.80 -20.05
#